data_AF-A0A1Q9CAW1-F1
#
_entry.id   AF-A0A1Q9CAW1-F1
#
_cell.length_a   1.000
_cell.length_b   1.000
_cell.length_c   1.000
_cell.angle_alpha   90.00
_cell.angle_beta   90.00
_cell.angle_gamma   90.00
#
_symmetry.space_group_name_H-M   'P 1'
#
loop_
_entity.id
_entity.type
_entity.pdbx_description
1 polymer ?
#
loop_
_entity_poly.entity_id
_entity_poly.type
_entity_poly.pdbx_seq_one_letter_code
_entity_poly.pdbx_strand_id
1 'polypeptide(L)'
;DGVNYCTISLNQHIPQYCGSCWAHGATSALADRIKIARGAKGADVQLSVQHMLNCGNVGSCHGGTVDGPYQWIYKLGKRTGSGISYFTSQPYLACSSESRDGICKNADTSCKAENIARTCSTFGEPCVGLSEYPNATISDYGSIMGKNAMMKEIYNRGPISCGIDANPLLKYTTGVIRGWSLMQDHVVSVVGWGTDPEEGLYWIVRNSWGEYWGENGYVRVKSGALALERSCTWAVPDTYTAPEKNNEIHCYEGGENCKVSAKDESTAAAPATRKPELWKRDEVERRGFQWRGNSSTPSSHELLFTPSNGFPETFSWCDKDGKSYCTVSVNQHIPQYCGSCWAQGSMSALADRIKIARKAEGIDIQLSVQHLMNCGTAGTCQGGEPNAAYQWLKEISDKTGSGISYTTGQPYLACSKDSDAGFCKGVDFSCTAENVQRTCATFGKKCVGMAKYPNATVAKYGSIQGKDAMMKEIFNRGPIACNVDAVPILNYTGGIVTAKSKDTDHSISVVGWGTDDKLGFYWQVRNSWGEYWGEQGYFRVQSGALALEQDSCIWATPKDFTAPERVNLLHCYEDGSNCAAAVSATELVVCVIERPFAGSPACLRSPASGSSGMIGSMFQAGWGVCLERSVARTWESFKKPENHANNWEEAVSFWAVSFAHELAHFESPLHDRQHGRAMEMSQRAVLPGLARVLSKPWGSAVGSQNVVHRKWTLQGSGGNLLG
;
A
#
# COMPACT_ATOMS: atom_id res chain seq x y z
N ASP A 1 -20.00 10.87 -15.30
CA ASP A 1 -19.83 12.17 -14.60
C ASP A 1 -18.36 12.62 -14.54
N GLY A 2 -17.38 11.72 -14.64
CA GLY A 2 -15.96 12.06 -14.50
C GLY A 2 -15.45 11.94 -13.06
N VAL A 3 -16.24 11.32 -12.19
CA VAL A 3 -15.91 11.01 -10.80
C VAL A 3 -15.42 9.56 -10.73
N ASN A 4 -14.28 9.33 -10.09
CA ASN A 4 -13.85 7.98 -9.76
C ASN A 4 -14.52 7.53 -8.45
N TYR A 5 -15.30 6.45 -8.51
CA TYR A 5 -15.93 5.82 -7.35
C TYR A 5 -15.22 4.54 -6.87
N CYS A 6 -14.17 4.09 -7.55
CA CYS A 6 -13.27 3.09 -6.99
C CYS A 6 -12.41 3.73 -5.89
N THR A 7 -12.23 3.03 -4.79
CA THR A 7 -11.33 3.40 -3.69
C THR A 7 -9.87 2.98 -4.00
N ILE A 8 -8.92 3.02 -3.06
CA ILE A 8 -7.53 2.57 -3.30
C ILE A 8 -7.44 1.10 -3.71
N SER A 9 -6.36 0.71 -4.39
CA SER A 9 -6.06 -0.71 -4.63
C SER A 9 -5.47 -1.35 -3.37
N LEU A 10 -5.63 -2.67 -3.26
CA LEU A 10 -5.17 -3.47 -2.13
C LEU A 10 -4.31 -4.64 -2.62
N ASN A 11 -3.46 -5.18 -1.74
CA ASN A 11 -2.66 -6.37 -2.01
C ASN A 11 -2.78 -7.37 -0.86
N GLN A 12 -3.38 -8.53 -1.14
CA GLN A 12 -3.60 -9.61 -0.18
C GLN A 12 -2.32 -10.36 0.20
N HIS A 13 -1.29 -10.31 -0.65
CA HIS A 13 -0.10 -11.14 -0.55
C HIS A 13 1.05 -10.50 0.24
N ILE A 14 0.84 -9.35 0.90
CA ILE A 14 1.88 -8.67 1.68
C ILE A 14 1.33 -8.23 3.05
N PRO A 15 2.15 -8.21 4.12
CA PRO A 15 3.61 -8.42 4.15
C PRO A 15 4.08 -9.87 3.91
N GLN A 16 3.20 -10.87 4.04
CA GLN A 16 3.44 -12.24 3.60
C GLN A 16 2.21 -12.79 2.86
N TYR A 17 2.37 -13.95 2.22
CA TYR A 17 1.28 -14.61 1.48
C TYR A 17 0.05 -14.86 2.37
N CYS A 18 -1.13 -14.44 1.89
CA CYS A 18 -2.42 -14.78 2.48
C CYS A 18 -3.49 -14.82 1.37
N GLY A 19 -4.17 -15.96 1.21
CA GLY A 19 -5.23 -16.20 0.23
C GLY A 19 -6.58 -15.57 0.62
N SER A 20 -6.58 -14.31 1.04
CA SER A 20 -7.75 -13.57 1.53
C SER A 20 -8.53 -12.83 0.43
N CYS A 21 -8.49 -13.33 -0.80
CA CYS A 21 -9.15 -12.74 -1.97
C CYS A 21 -10.65 -12.55 -1.78
N TRP A 22 -11.30 -13.54 -1.17
CA TRP A 22 -12.70 -13.56 -0.82
C TRP A 22 -13.10 -12.36 0.06
N ALA A 23 -12.25 -11.98 1.02
CA ALA A 23 -12.46 -10.81 1.84
C ALA A 23 -12.15 -9.51 1.08
N HIS A 24 -11.01 -9.44 0.37
CA HIS A 24 -10.60 -8.26 -0.39
C HIS A 24 -11.57 -7.86 -1.50
N GLY A 25 -12.09 -8.81 -2.29
CA GLY A 25 -13.07 -8.54 -3.34
C GLY A 25 -14.37 -7.98 -2.74
N ALA A 26 -14.83 -8.56 -1.63
CA ALA A 26 -16.06 -8.14 -0.96
C ALA A 26 -15.92 -6.78 -0.25
N THR A 27 -14.82 -6.52 0.46
CA THR A 27 -14.59 -5.23 1.13
C THR A 27 -14.32 -4.11 0.14
N SER A 28 -13.56 -4.35 -0.94
CA SER A 28 -13.34 -3.36 -2.00
C SER A 28 -14.67 -2.97 -2.65
N ALA A 29 -15.48 -3.95 -3.06
CA ALA A 29 -16.79 -3.68 -3.66
C ALA A 29 -17.72 -2.92 -2.69
N LEU A 30 -17.71 -3.25 -1.40
CA LEU A 30 -18.53 -2.53 -0.41
C LEU A 30 -18.02 -1.11 -0.12
N ALA A 31 -16.70 -0.90 -0.06
CA ALA A 31 -16.09 0.42 0.09
C ALA A 31 -16.38 1.32 -1.11
N ASP A 32 -16.28 0.78 -2.34
CA ASP A 32 -16.65 1.48 -3.57
C ASP A 32 -18.16 1.84 -3.57
N ARG A 33 -19.04 0.95 -3.07
CA ARG A 33 -20.48 1.25 -2.88
C ARG A 33 -20.74 2.33 -1.84
N ILE A 34 -19.99 2.37 -0.74
CA ILE A 34 -20.05 3.47 0.24
C ILE A 34 -19.61 4.77 -0.43
N LYS A 35 -18.52 4.78 -1.21
CA LYS A 35 -18.06 5.96 -1.96
C LYS A 35 -19.11 6.48 -2.95
N ILE A 36 -19.84 5.58 -3.63
CA ILE A 36 -21.00 5.95 -4.45
C ILE A 36 -22.11 6.58 -3.60
N ALA A 37 -22.51 5.95 -2.49
CA ALA A 37 -23.56 6.45 -1.60
C ALA A 37 -23.24 7.82 -0.96
N ARG A 38 -21.95 8.14 -0.82
CA ARG A 38 -21.43 9.43 -0.34
C ARG A 38 -21.25 10.49 -1.44
N GLY A 39 -21.42 10.11 -2.72
CA GLY A 39 -21.14 10.99 -3.86
C GLY A 39 -19.65 11.37 -3.98
N ALA A 40 -18.74 10.48 -3.57
CA ALA A 40 -17.29 10.69 -3.51
C ALA A 40 -16.84 11.92 -2.68
N LYS A 41 -17.62 12.30 -1.65
CA LYS A 41 -17.28 13.36 -0.70
C LYS A 41 -16.26 12.88 0.36
N GLY A 42 -15.37 13.79 0.76
CA GLY A 42 -14.37 13.56 1.81
C GLY A 42 -13.29 12.53 1.45
N ALA A 43 -12.58 12.04 2.47
CA ALA A 43 -11.65 10.92 2.31
C ALA A 43 -12.40 9.60 2.06
N ASP A 44 -11.78 8.67 1.33
CA ASP A 44 -12.35 7.35 1.04
C ASP A 44 -12.46 6.49 2.30
N VAL A 45 -13.63 5.88 2.53
CA VAL A 45 -13.82 4.87 3.59
C VAL A 45 -13.15 3.57 3.16
N GLN A 46 -12.31 3.01 4.03
CA GLN A 46 -11.61 1.74 3.81
C GLN A 46 -11.93 0.74 4.94
N LEU A 47 -12.35 -0.47 4.57
CA LEU A 47 -12.86 -1.47 5.52
C LEU A 47 -11.76 -2.46 5.93
N SER A 48 -11.74 -2.84 7.22
CA SER A 48 -10.74 -3.76 7.76
C SER A 48 -10.97 -5.20 7.29
N VAL A 49 -10.19 -5.64 6.29
CA VAL A 49 -10.07 -7.06 5.93
C VAL A 49 -9.59 -7.90 7.13
N GLN A 50 -8.73 -7.35 8.00
CA GLN A 50 -8.17 -8.08 9.11
C GLN A 50 -9.18 -8.34 10.24
N HIS A 51 -10.11 -7.43 10.51
CA HIS A 51 -11.24 -7.71 11.42
C HIS A 51 -12.07 -8.90 10.89
N MET A 52 -12.31 -9.00 9.58
CA MET A 52 -12.97 -10.16 8.99
C MET A 52 -12.14 -11.45 9.11
N LEU A 53 -10.81 -11.40 8.99
CA LEU A 53 -9.94 -12.55 9.23
C LEU A 53 -9.90 -12.99 10.70
N ASN A 54 -9.97 -12.04 11.64
CA ASN A 54 -9.93 -12.31 13.09
C ASN A 54 -11.27 -12.83 13.63
N CYS A 55 -12.40 -12.29 13.14
CA CYS A 55 -13.73 -12.49 13.72
C CYS A 55 -14.80 -13.05 12.76
N GLY A 56 -14.48 -13.21 11.48
CA GLY A 56 -15.42 -13.62 10.44
C GLY A 56 -15.90 -15.06 10.58
N ASN A 57 -14.95 -15.98 10.75
CA ASN A 57 -15.16 -17.43 10.60
C ASN A 57 -15.89 -17.81 9.28
N VAL A 58 -15.63 -17.04 8.22
CA VAL A 58 -16.17 -17.21 6.86
C VAL A 58 -15.09 -17.45 5.79
N GLY A 59 -13.86 -17.64 6.26
CA GLY A 59 -12.65 -17.85 5.48
C GLY A 59 -11.41 -17.49 6.29
N SER A 60 -10.23 -17.63 5.68
CA SER A 60 -8.93 -17.37 6.29
C SER A 60 -7.89 -17.03 5.22
N CYS A 61 -6.59 -17.05 5.57
CA CYS A 61 -5.50 -16.98 4.60
C CYS A 61 -5.35 -18.23 3.71
N HIS A 62 -6.17 -19.27 3.91
CA HIS A 62 -6.23 -20.47 3.05
C HIS A 62 -7.47 -20.47 2.12
N GLY A 63 -8.21 -19.36 2.05
CA GLY A 63 -9.40 -19.20 1.21
C GLY A 63 -10.68 -18.97 2.00
N GLY A 64 -11.78 -18.81 1.28
CA GLY A 64 -13.10 -18.48 1.83
C GLY A 64 -14.14 -18.43 0.69
N THR A 65 -15.38 -18.02 0.98
CA THR A 65 -16.46 -18.00 -0.03
C THR A 65 -16.80 -16.57 -0.48
N VAL A 66 -17.38 -16.46 -1.68
CA VAL A 66 -17.78 -15.17 -2.30
C VAL A 66 -18.92 -14.48 -1.53
N ASP A 67 -19.73 -15.25 -0.80
CA ASP A 67 -20.93 -14.81 -0.06
C ASP A 67 -20.71 -14.66 1.45
N GLY A 68 -19.79 -15.42 2.04
CA GLY A 68 -19.45 -15.42 3.46
C GLY A 68 -19.22 -14.02 4.06
N PRO A 69 -18.41 -13.14 3.43
CA PRO A 69 -18.22 -11.75 3.86
C PRO A 69 -19.52 -11.00 4.17
N TYR A 70 -20.46 -10.98 3.24
CA TYR A 70 -21.69 -10.20 3.40
C TYR A 70 -22.66 -10.87 4.38
N GLN A 71 -22.74 -12.20 4.39
CA GLN A 71 -23.47 -12.93 5.43
C GLN A 71 -22.97 -12.58 6.83
N TRP A 72 -21.64 -12.47 7.02
CA TRP A 72 -21.05 -12.10 8.30
C TRP A 72 -21.30 -10.63 8.65
N ILE A 73 -21.06 -9.68 7.75
CA ILE A 73 -21.30 -8.24 8.01
C ILE A 73 -22.78 -7.98 8.38
N TYR A 74 -23.71 -8.62 7.68
CA TYR A 74 -25.14 -8.53 8.00
C TYR A 74 -25.47 -9.09 9.40
N LYS A 75 -24.99 -10.31 9.70
CA LYS A 75 -25.18 -10.94 11.02
C LYS A 75 -24.52 -10.14 12.15
N LEU A 76 -23.36 -9.53 11.90
CA LEU A 76 -22.66 -8.66 12.83
C LEU A 76 -23.54 -7.45 13.16
N GLY A 77 -23.94 -6.66 12.16
CA GLY A 77 -24.80 -5.48 12.35
C GLY A 77 -26.10 -5.80 13.08
N LYS A 78 -26.78 -6.91 12.75
CA LYS A 78 -28.01 -7.34 13.46
C LYS A 78 -27.78 -7.82 14.89
N ARG A 79 -26.57 -8.28 15.25
CA ARG A 79 -26.23 -8.80 16.59
C ARG A 79 -25.68 -7.73 17.53
N THR A 80 -24.88 -6.80 17.01
CA THR A 80 -24.11 -5.84 17.82
C THR A 80 -24.51 -4.38 17.61
N GLY A 81 -25.28 -4.06 16.58
CA GLY A 81 -25.54 -2.67 16.16
C GLY A 81 -24.38 -2.04 15.37
N SER A 82 -23.13 -2.41 15.68
CA SER A 82 -21.92 -2.04 14.94
C SER A 82 -21.62 -3.02 13.80
N GLY A 83 -21.02 -2.53 12.71
CA GLY A 83 -20.61 -3.30 11.54
C GLY A 83 -19.10 -3.60 11.46
N ILE A 84 -18.61 -3.83 10.24
CA ILE A 84 -17.16 -4.05 10.01
C ILE A 84 -16.40 -2.73 10.24
N SER A 85 -15.33 -2.80 11.04
CA SER A 85 -14.50 -1.65 11.39
C SER A 85 -13.69 -1.12 10.20
N TYR A 86 -13.27 0.14 10.27
CA TYR A 86 -12.40 0.74 9.25
C TYR A 86 -10.94 0.30 9.43
N PHE A 87 -10.15 0.36 8.35
CA PHE A 87 -8.76 -0.10 8.36
C PHE A 87 -7.87 0.71 9.34
N THR A 88 -8.23 1.98 9.61
CA THR A 88 -7.55 2.82 10.61
C THR A 88 -7.82 2.41 12.05
N SER A 89 -8.69 1.43 12.29
CA SER A 89 -8.92 0.78 13.59
C SER A 89 -8.28 -0.60 13.68
N GLN A 90 -8.07 -1.27 12.54
CA GLN A 90 -7.40 -2.57 12.48
C GLN A 90 -6.79 -2.77 11.07
N PRO A 91 -5.46 -2.65 10.89
CA PRO A 91 -4.81 -2.70 9.58
C PRO A 91 -4.67 -4.15 9.09
N TYR A 92 -4.39 -4.31 7.78
CA TYR A 92 -4.15 -5.62 7.19
C TYR A 92 -2.77 -6.16 7.57
N LEU A 93 -2.73 -7.33 8.23
CA LEU A 93 -1.50 -7.99 8.65
C LEU A 93 -1.15 -9.21 7.80
N ALA A 94 -2.03 -9.62 6.88
CA ALA A 94 -1.95 -10.87 6.12
C ALA A 94 -1.81 -12.12 7.02
N CYS A 95 -2.60 -12.18 8.09
CA CYS A 95 -2.61 -13.30 9.05
C CYS A 95 -4.02 -13.78 9.37
N SER A 96 -4.18 -15.09 9.56
CA SER A 96 -5.31 -15.72 10.25
C SER A 96 -4.80 -16.68 11.32
N SER A 97 -5.70 -17.29 12.10
CA SER A 97 -5.37 -18.07 13.32
C SER A 97 -4.41 -19.25 13.08
N GLU A 98 -4.37 -19.78 11.87
CA GLU A 98 -3.51 -20.87 11.42
C GLU A 98 -2.25 -20.41 10.66
N SER A 99 -2.14 -19.12 10.28
CA SER A 99 -0.96 -18.58 9.59
C SER A 99 0.30 -18.66 10.46
N ARG A 100 1.40 -19.16 9.91
CA ARG A 100 2.70 -19.28 10.61
C ARG A 100 3.86 -18.65 9.83
N ASP A 101 3.58 -17.94 8.74
CA ASP A 101 4.60 -17.26 7.91
C ASP A 101 4.80 -15.80 8.33
N GLY A 102 5.97 -15.26 8.01
CA GLY A 102 6.31 -13.85 8.26
C GLY A 102 6.02 -13.42 9.71
N ILE A 103 5.28 -12.33 9.86
CA ILE A 103 4.93 -11.76 11.17
C ILE A 103 3.88 -12.58 11.94
N CYS A 104 3.15 -13.49 11.28
CA CYS A 104 2.02 -14.21 11.88
C CYS A 104 2.39 -15.15 13.03
N LYS A 105 3.67 -15.51 13.16
CA LYS A 105 4.17 -16.27 14.33
C LYS A 105 3.98 -15.53 15.65
N ASN A 106 4.02 -14.19 15.60
CA ASN A 106 4.02 -13.29 16.75
C ASN A 106 2.80 -12.35 16.76
N ALA A 107 1.84 -12.52 15.84
CA ALA A 107 0.65 -11.67 15.73
C ALA A 107 -0.56 -12.33 16.40
N ASP A 108 -1.23 -11.62 17.32
CA ASP A 108 -2.52 -12.05 17.83
C ASP A 108 -3.61 -11.81 16.77
N THR A 109 -4.31 -12.88 16.41
CA THR A 109 -5.44 -12.90 15.45
C THR A 109 -6.75 -13.33 16.10
N SER A 110 -6.77 -13.52 17.43
CA SER A 110 -7.98 -13.89 18.17
C SER A 110 -9.06 -12.80 18.10
N CYS A 111 -10.34 -13.17 18.12
CA CYS A 111 -11.44 -12.19 18.09
C CYS A 111 -11.66 -11.50 19.45
N LYS A 112 -10.71 -10.65 19.85
CA LYS A 112 -10.78 -9.73 21.01
C LYS A 112 -11.07 -8.30 20.53
N ALA A 113 -11.44 -7.41 21.46
CA ALA A 113 -11.68 -5.99 21.17
C ALA A 113 -10.51 -5.32 20.43
N GLU A 114 -9.26 -5.50 20.89
CA GLU A 114 -8.06 -4.99 20.21
C GLU A 114 -7.89 -5.51 18.77
N ASN A 115 -8.38 -6.70 18.48
CA ASN A 115 -8.28 -7.34 17.17
C ASN A 115 -9.52 -7.04 16.27
N ILE A 116 -10.47 -6.26 16.79
CA ILE A 116 -11.62 -5.67 16.08
C ILE A 116 -11.32 -4.20 15.75
N ALA A 117 -10.91 -3.44 16.77
CA ALA A 117 -10.54 -2.03 16.69
C ALA A 117 -9.63 -1.67 17.88
N ARG A 118 -8.44 -1.10 17.63
CA ARG A 118 -7.52 -0.67 18.67
C ARG A 118 -6.99 0.75 18.46
N THR A 119 -6.40 1.27 19.54
CA THR A 119 -5.32 2.25 19.52
C THR A 119 -4.19 1.77 20.43
N CYS A 120 -3.00 2.35 20.30
CA CYS A 120 -1.88 2.13 21.20
C CYS A 120 -1.27 3.50 21.52
N SER A 121 -1.34 3.93 22.78
CA SER A 121 -0.85 5.24 23.19
C SER A 121 0.69 5.30 23.25
N THR A 122 1.22 6.47 23.58
CA THR A 122 2.64 6.80 23.50
C THR A 122 3.56 5.85 24.26
N PHE A 123 4.66 5.44 23.61
CA PHE A 123 5.89 4.88 24.19
C PHE A 123 5.76 4.03 25.46
N GLY A 124 5.25 2.80 25.32
CA GLY A 124 5.37 1.74 26.32
C GLY A 124 4.06 1.35 27.01
N GLU A 125 3.00 2.15 26.84
CA GLU A 125 1.65 1.73 27.21
C GLU A 125 1.13 0.60 26.30
N PRO A 126 0.31 -0.32 26.80
CA PRO A 126 -0.30 -1.38 26.00
C PRO A 126 -1.35 -0.82 25.03
N CYS A 127 -1.55 -1.50 23.91
CA CYS A 127 -2.69 -1.26 23.03
C CYS A 127 -4.01 -1.55 23.76
N VAL A 128 -5.05 -0.79 23.47
CA VAL A 128 -6.39 -0.97 24.05
C VAL A 128 -7.44 -1.21 22.98
N GLY A 129 -8.40 -2.10 23.27
CA GLY A 129 -9.55 -2.36 22.43
C GLY A 129 -10.63 -1.28 22.60
N LEU A 130 -11.15 -0.80 21.47
CA LEU A 130 -12.16 0.26 21.43
C LEU A 130 -13.59 -0.33 21.49
N SER A 131 -14.44 0.22 22.36
CA SER A 131 -15.87 -0.10 22.46
C SER A 131 -16.70 0.52 21.34
N GLU A 132 -16.26 1.67 20.85
CA GLU A 132 -16.85 2.40 19.73
C GLU A 132 -15.76 2.71 18.69
N TYR A 133 -16.07 2.51 17.42
CA TYR A 133 -15.11 2.66 16.32
C TYR A 133 -15.82 2.93 15.00
N PRO A 134 -15.19 3.66 14.06
CA PRO A 134 -15.71 3.84 12.70
C PRO A 134 -15.98 2.51 12.03
N ASN A 135 -17.21 2.32 11.53
CA ASN A 135 -17.66 1.05 10.99
C ASN A 135 -18.72 1.21 9.90
N ALA A 136 -18.98 0.13 9.15
CA ALA A 136 -20.05 0.05 8.16
C ALA A 136 -20.88 -1.24 8.28
N THR A 137 -22.21 -1.11 8.20
CA THR A 137 -23.18 -2.21 8.17
C THR A 137 -23.80 -2.35 6.78
N ILE A 138 -24.55 -3.44 6.56
CA ILE A 138 -25.31 -3.67 5.33
C ILE A 138 -26.76 -4.03 5.67
N SER A 139 -27.69 -3.55 4.84
CA SER A 139 -29.14 -3.71 5.02
C SER A 139 -29.68 -4.93 4.29
N ASP A 140 -29.02 -5.30 3.18
CA ASP A 140 -29.36 -6.42 2.32
C ASP A 140 -28.11 -6.95 1.62
N TYR A 141 -28.14 -8.22 1.22
CA TYR A 141 -27.10 -8.86 0.41
C TYR A 141 -27.69 -10.01 -0.40
N GLY A 142 -27.06 -10.35 -1.51
CA GLY A 142 -27.50 -11.47 -2.33
C GLY A 142 -26.49 -11.93 -3.36
N SER A 143 -26.86 -13.01 -4.04
CA SER A 143 -26.08 -13.57 -5.14
C SER A 143 -26.67 -13.14 -6.50
N ILE A 144 -25.82 -13.10 -7.51
CA ILE A 144 -26.18 -12.75 -8.88
C ILE A 144 -25.31 -13.52 -9.88
N MET A 145 -25.85 -13.79 -11.07
CA MET A 145 -25.13 -14.52 -12.13
C MET A 145 -25.61 -14.09 -13.52
N GLY A 146 -24.73 -14.22 -14.50
CA GLY A 146 -24.97 -13.90 -15.90
C GLY A 146 -24.93 -12.41 -16.22
N LYS A 147 -24.30 -12.08 -17.34
CA LYS A 147 -24.08 -10.72 -17.87
C LYS A 147 -25.20 -9.71 -17.59
N ASN A 148 -26.42 -9.98 -18.03
CA ASN A 148 -27.50 -8.99 -17.96
C ASN A 148 -27.88 -8.62 -16.52
N ALA A 149 -27.79 -9.56 -15.58
CA ALA A 149 -28.07 -9.31 -14.18
C ALA A 149 -26.91 -8.55 -13.52
N MET A 150 -25.66 -8.96 -13.79
CA MET A 150 -24.46 -8.25 -13.31
C MET A 150 -24.40 -6.80 -13.80
N MET A 151 -24.65 -6.53 -15.09
CA MET A 151 -24.73 -5.17 -15.63
C MET A 151 -25.80 -4.34 -14.92
N LYS A 152 -26.99 -4.92 -14.69
CA LYS A 152 -28.08 -4.23 -13.98
C LYS A 152 -27.68 -3.88 -12.54
N GLU A 153 -27.04 -4.80 -11.82
CA GLU A 153 -26.60 -4.55 -10.44
C GLU A 153 -25.50 -3.49 -10.38
N ILE A 154 -24.47 -3.62 -11.23
CA ILE A 154 -23.34 -2.67 -11.26
C ILE A 154 -23.82 -1.25 -11.65
N TYR A 155 -24.70 -1.14 -12.65
CA TYR A 155 -25.22 0.17 -13.09
C TYR A 155 -26.00 0.90 -12.00
N ASN A 156 -26.86 0.19 -11.27
CA ASN A 156 -27.79 0.83 -10.31
C ASN A 156 -27.21 0.94 -8.90
N ARG A 157 -26.25 0.08 -8.52
CA ARG A 157 -25.79 -0.06 -7.14
C ARG A 157 -24.27 -0.22 -6.98
N GLY A 158 -23.48 -0.19 -8.04
CA GLY A 158 -22.02 -0.21 -7.98
C GLY A 158 -21.38 -1.61 -7.95
N PRO A 159 -20.05 -1.70 -7.74
CA PRO A 159 -19.27 -2.92 -7.94
C PRO A 159 -19.78 -4.17 -7.20
N ILE A 160 -19.44 -5.35 -7.70
CA ILE A 160 -19.84 -6.65 -7.14
C ILE A 160 -18.64 -7.56 -6.93
N SER A 161 -18.68 -8.43 -5.93
CA SER A 161 -17.65 -9.46 -5.70
C SER A 161 -17.97 -10.68 -6.56
N CYS A 162 -17.00 -11.29 -7.24
CA CYS A 162 -17.21 -12.45 -8.12
C CYS A 162 -16.09 -13.48 -8.00
N GLY A 163 -16.45 -14.77 -8.08
CA GLY A 163 -15.49 -15.86 -8.22
C GLY A 163 -14.95 -15.95 -9.67
N ILE A 164 -13.67 -16.26 -9.82
CA ILE A 164 -12.98 -16.35 -11.12
C ILE A 164 -11.92 -17.49 -11.09
N ASP A 165 -11.56 -18.02 -12.25
CA ASP A 165 -10.36 -18.83 -12.45
C ASP A 165 -9.11 -17.92 -12.55
N ALA A 166 -8.21 -18.00 -11.58
CA ALA A 166 -7.00 -17.18 -11.51
C ALA A 166 -5.82 -17.72 -12.34
N ASN A 167 -5.85 -18.96 -12.84
CA ASN A 167 -4.70 -19.52 -13.55
C ASN A 167 -4.27 -18.66 -14.76
N PRO A 168 -5.21 -18.11 -15.58
CA PRO A 168 -4.85 -17.20 -16.66
C PRO A 168 -4.40 -15.81 -16.17
N LEU A 169 -4.80 -15.39 -14.97
CA LEU A 169 -4.45 -14.09 -14.40
C LEU A 169 -2.99 -14.04 -13.92
N LEU A 170 -2.40 -15.16 -13.48
CA LEU A 170 -1.05 -15.22 -12.89
C LEU A 170 0.03 -14.49 -13.71
N LYS A 171 -0.08 -14.56 -15.05
CA LYS A 171 0.84 -13.92 -16.01
C LYS A 171 0.19 -12.84 -16.88
N TYR A 172 -0.98 -12.34 -16.48
CA TYR A 172 -1.66 -11.27 -17.20
C TYR A 172 -0.88 -9.96 -17.12
N THR A 173 -0.85 -9.24 -18.24
CA THR A 173 -0.13 -7.97 -18.41
C THR A 173 -1.06 -6.89 -18.95
N THR A 174 -1.68 -7.13 -20.10
CA THR A 174 -2.63 -6.22 -20.76
C THR A 174 -3.52 -6.99 -21.76
N GLY A 175 -4.51 -6.31 -22.32
CA GLY A 175 -5.45 -6.82 -23.32
C GLY A 175 -6.72 -7.40 -22.69
N VAL A 176 -7.60 -7.95 -23.51
CA VAL A 176 -8.78 -8.67 -22.98
C VAL A 176 -8.43 -10.15 -22.82
N ILE A 177 -8.45 -10.64 -21.58
CA ILE A 177 -8.20 -12.05 -21.29
C ILE A 177 -9.40 -12.91 -21.69
N ARG A 178 -9.08 -14.09 -22.23
CA ARG A 178 -10.01 -15.04 -22.83
C ARG A 178 -9.77 -16.42 -22.21
N GLY A 179 -10.71 -17.34 -22.40
CA GLY A 179 -10.57 -18.73 -21.96
C GLY A 179 -11.86 -19.22 -21.31
N TRP A 180 -12.25 -20.45 -21.62
CA TRP A 180 -13.37 -21.10 -20.97
C TRP A 180 -12.87 -21.84 -19.72
N SER A 181 -13.59 -21.70 -18.62
CA SER A 181 -13.37 -22.47 -17.40
C SER A 181 -14.70 -22.71 -16.70
N LEU A 182 -14.74 -23.78 -15.90
CA LEU A 182 -15.82 -24.05 -14.95
C LEU A 182 -15.36 -23.91 -13.49
N MET A 183 -14.05 -23.69 -13.27
CA MET A 183 -13.44 -23.55 -11.96
C MET A 183 -13.52 -22.10 -11.48
N GLN A 184 -13.63 -21.92 -10.17
CA GLN A 184 -13.44 -20.65 -9.49
C GLN A 184 -12.55 -20.93 -8.28
N ASP A 185 -11.36 -20.36 -8.26
CA ASP A 185 -10.34 -20.56 -7.20
C ASP A 185 -9.90 -19.23 -6.56
N HIS A 186 -10.37 -18.09 -7.11
CA HIS A 186 -10.05 -16.74 -6.65
C HIS A 186 -11.29 -15.84 -6.67
N VAL A 187 -11.21 -14.71 -5.97
CA VAL A 187 -12.33 -13.75 -5.85
C VAL A 187 -11.84 -12.34 -6.14
N VAL A 188 -12.62 -11.59 -6.93
CA VAL A 188 -12.28 -10.27 -7.49
C VAL A 188 -13.46 -9.30 -7.40
N SER A 189 -13.21 -8.00 -7.49
CA SER A 189 -14.26 -6.98 -7.60
C SER A 189 -14.49 -6.61 -9.06
N VAL A 190 -15.70 -6.79 -9.57
CA VAL A 190 -16.11 -6.37 -10.92
C VAL A 190 -16.71 -4.97 -10.82
N VAL A 191 -15.99 -3.97 -11.33
CA VAL A 191 -16.31 -2.55 -11.14
C VAL A 191 -17.07 -1.93 -12.32
N GLY A 192 -17.09 -2.59 -13.48
CA GLY A 192 -17.72 -2.09 -14.70
C GLY A 192 -17.53 -3.03 -15.88
N TRP A 193 -17.86 -2.54 -17.07
CA TRP A 193 -17.65 -3.23 -18.34
C TRP A 193 -17.29 -2.22 -19.43
N GLY A 194 -16.72 -2.72 -20.53
CA GLY A 194 -16.50 -1.98 -21.76
C GLY A 194 -16.80 -2.85 -22.98
N THR A 195 -16.59 -2.29 -24.16
CA THR A 195 -16.72 -2.98 -25.44
C THR A 195 -15.48 -2.79 -26.27
N ASP A 196 -14.89 -3.89 -26.70
CA ASP A 196 -13.78 -3.95 -27.63
C ASP A 196 -14.31 -4.32 -29.04
N PRO A 197 -13.76 -3.76 -30.14
CA PRO A 197 -14.25 -4.04 -31.50
C PRO A 197 -14.11 -5.51 -31.94
N GLU A 198 -13.10 -6.23 -31.44
CA GLU A 198 -12.82 -7.63 -31.81
C GLU A 198 -13.39 -8.59 -30.75
N GLU A 199 -13.26 -8.24 -29.47
CA GLU A 199 -13.65 -9.12 -28.37
C GLU A 199 -15.09 -8.95 -27.91
N GLY A 200 -15.76 -7.85 -28.28
CA GLY A 200 -17.09 -7.51 -27.80
C GLY A 200 -17.06 -7.05 -26.33
N LEU A 201 -18.07 -7.46 -25.55
CA LEU A 201 -18.19 -7.01 -24.16
C LEU A 201 -17.12 -7.67 -23.26
N TYR A 202 -16.41 -6.85 -22.50
CA TYR A 202 -15.48 -7.28 -21.45
C TYR A 202 -15.82 -6.63 -20.11
N TRP A 203 -15.52 -7.32 -19.02
CA TRP A 203 -15.61 -6.83 -17.65
C TRP A 203 -14.34 -6.09 -17.25
N ILE A 204 -14.48 -4.99 -16.51
CA ILE A 204 -13.37 -4.31 -15.86
C ILE A 204 -13.31 -4.87 -14.43
N VAL A 205 -12.20 -5.55 -14.12
CA VAL A 205 -12.07 -6.33 -12.89
C VAL A 205 -10.89 -5.82 -12.09
N ARG A 206 -11.15 -5.39 -10.85
CA ARG A 206 -10.15 -5.05 -9.83
C ARG A 206 -9.68 -6.33 -9.15
N ASN A 207 -8.37 -6.53 -9.15
CA ASN A 207 -7.71 -7.64 -8.46
C ASN A 207 -7.05 -7.17 -7.16
N SER A 208 -6.78 -8.10 -6.25
CA SER A 208 -6.21 -7.89 -4.92
C SER A 208 -4.70 -8.17 -4.87
N TRP A 209 -3.97 -7.91 -5.95
CA TRP A 209 -2.52 -8.14 -6.05
C TRP A 209 -1.70 -6.84 -6.12
N GLY A 210 -2.32 -5.66 -6.05
CA GLY A 210 -1.61 -4.36 -6.09
C GLY A 210 -1.24 -3.85 -7.49
N GLU A 211 -0.79 -2.59 -7.55
CA GLU A 211 -0.61 -1.79 -8.76
C GLU A 211 0.57 -2.24 -9.65
N TYR A 212 1.43 -3.14 -9.17
CA TYR A 212 2.55 -3.65 -9.99
C TYR A 212 2.10 -4.72 -11.00
N TRP A 213 0.92 -5.31 -10.80
CA TRP A 213 0.39 -6.40 -11.61
C TRP A 213 -0.63 -5.91 -12.65
N GLY A 214 -0.66 -6.58 -13.80
CA GLY A 214 -1.67 -6.39 -14.84
C GLY A 214 -1.74 -4.94 -15.33
N GLU A 215 -2.95 -4.38 -15.41
CA GLU A 215 -3.20 -2.99 -15.80
C GLU A 215 -3.38 -2.13 -14.53
N ASN A 216 -2.29 -1.94 -13.78
CA ASN A 216 -2.27 -1.19 -12.52
C ASN A 216 -3.23 -1.77 -11.44
N GLY A 217 -3.21 -3.10 -11.27
CA GLY A 217 -4.10 -3.85 -10.37
C GLY A 217 -5.42 -4.31 -11.02
N TYR A 218 -5.63 -4.05 -12.32
CA TYR A 218 -6.84 -4.42 -13.04
C TYR A 218 -6.59 -5.45 -14.16
N VAL A 219 -7.66 -6.16 -14.56
CA VAL A 219 -7.72 -7.04 -15.73
C VAL A 219 -9.03 -6.83 -16.49
N ARG A 220 -8.97 -6.92 -17.83
CA ARG A 220 -10.16 -6.90 -18.70
C ARG A 220 -10.54 -8.32 -19.07
N VAL A 221 -11.68 -8.83 -18.63
CA VAL A 221 -12.10 -10.23 -18.82
C VAL A 221 -13.23 -10.32 -19.84
N LYS A 222 -13.09 -11.10 -20.92
CA LYS A 222 -14.15 -11.28 -21.92
C LYS A 222 -15.43 -11.84 -21.27
N SER A 223 -16.60 -11.34 -21.70
CA SER A 223 -17.88 -11.90 -21.24
C SER A 223 -17.99 -13.40 -21.55
N GLY A 224 -18.47 -14.16 -20.58
CA GLY A 224 -18.52 -15.63 -20.60
C GLY A 224 -17.18 -16.36 -20.36
N ALA A 225 -16.07 -15.64 -20.15
CA ALA A 225 -14.76 -16.25 -19.86
C ALA A 225 -14.53 -16.49 -18.35
N LEU A 226 -13.56 -17.37 -18.06
CA LEU A 226 -12.96 -17.58 -16.72
C LEU A 226 -13.95 -17.87 -15.57
N ALA A 227 -15.14 -18.42 -15.89
CA ALA A 227 -16.26 -18.61 -14.98
C ALA A 227 -16.77 -17.35 -14.23
N LEU A 228 -16.31 -16.14 -14.59
CA LEU A 228 -16.54 -14.91 -13.82
C LEU A 228 -18.03 -14.62 -13.59
N GLU A 229 -18.87 -14.90 -14.58
CA GLU A 229 -20.31 -14.61 -14.52
C GLU A 229 -21.14 -15.68 -13.77
N ARG A 230 -20.52 -16.72 -13.20
CA ARG A 230 -21.24 -17.87 -12.63
C ARG A 230 -21.59 -17.73 -11.14
N SER A 231 -20.79 -16.96 -10.39
CA SER A 231 -21.00 -16.75 -8.95
C SER A 231 -20.49 -15.36 -8.57
N CYS A 232 -21.42 -14.43 -8.40
CA CYS A 232 -21.16 -13.09 -7.89
C CYS A 232 -22.08 -12.77 -6.72
N THR A 233 -21.68 -11.82 -5.88
CA THR A 233 -22.44 -11.34 -4.73
C THR A 233 -22.39 -9.82 -4.64
N TRP A 234 -23.43 -9.27 -4.04
CA TRP A 234 -23.61 -7.83 -3.83
C TRP A 234 -24.13 -7.58 -2.41
N ALA A 235 -23.90 -6.36 -1.93
CA ALA A 235 -24.41 -5.87 -0.66
C ALA A 235 -24.92 -4.43 -0.80
N VAL A 236 -25.89 -4.04 0.03
CA VAL A 236 -26.41 -2.68 0.10
C VAL A 236 -25.89 -2.05 1.40
N PRO A 237 -25.05 -0.99 1.35
CA PRO A 237 -24.66 -0.24 2.55
C PRO A 237 -25.89 0.25 3.33
N ASP A 238 -25.82 0.22 4.64
CA ASP A 238 -26.88 0.72 5.54
C ASP A 238 -26.37 1.91 6.35
N THR A 239 -25.88 1.68 7.57
CA THR A 239 -25.17 2.69 8.34
C THR A 239 -23.67 2.62 8.06
N TYR A 240 -23.01 3.77 8.01
CA TYR A 240 -21.56 3.88 7.98
C TYR A 240 -21.12 5.18 8.65
N THR A 241 -19.98 5.18 9.32
CA THR A 241 -19.40 6.36 9.99
C THR A 241 -18.86 7.33 8.95
N ALA A 242 -19.37 8.57 8.91
CA ALA A 242 -18.87 9.62 8.03
C ALA A 242 -19.27 11.02 8.53
N PRO A 243 -18.45 12.07 8.33
CA PRO A 243 -18.76 13.43 8.77
C PRO A 243 -20.11 13.95 8.28
N GLU A 244 -20.44 13.71 7.01
CA GLU A 244 -21.72 14.17 6.43
C GLU A 244 -22.97 13.44 6.95
N LYS A 245 -22.80 12.45 7.84
CA LYS A 245 -23.87 11.74 8.55
C LYS A 245 -24.02 12.19 10.02
N ASN A 246 -23.13 13.05 10.53
CA ASN A 246 -23.09 13.48 11.95
C ASN A 246 -23.06 12.28 12.92
N ASN A 247 -22.32 11.23 12.59
CA ASN A 247 -22.20 9.99 13.38
C ASN A 247 -20.72 9.59 13.59
N GLU A 248 -19.84 10.59 13.61
CA GLU A 248 -18.40 10.45 13.86
C GLU A 248 -18.14 9.85 15.25
N ILE A 249 -16.96 9.24 15.38
CA ILE A 249 -16.48 8.69 16.64
C ILE A 249 -15.40 9.63 17.18
N HIS A 250 -15.46 9.91 18.48
CA HIS A 250 -14.64 10.96 19.13
C HIS A 250 -13.84 10.38 20.30
N CYS A 251 -13.05 9.36 20.03
CA CYS A 251 -12.16 8.75 21.00
C CYS A 251 -10.85 9.55 21.13
N TYR A 252 -10.29 9.58 22.34
CA TYR A 252 -8.97 10.15 22.60
C TYR A 252 -7.89 9.34 21.89
N GLU A 253 -6.69 9.90 21.77
CA GLU A 253 -5.54 9.27 21.12
C GLU A 253 -5.22 7.89 21.72
N GLY A 254 -5.15 7.80 23.05
CA GLY A 254 -5.01 6.56 23.80
C GLY A 254 -6.32 5.79 24.06
N GLY A 255 -7.45 6.28 23.53
CA GLY A 255 -8.75 5.61 23.62
C GLY A 255 -9.37 5.59 25.02
N GLU A 256 -8.92 6.41 25.96
CA GLU A 256 -9.28 6.30 27.39
C GLU A 256 -10.78 6.50 27.65
N ASN A 257 -11.46 7.29 26.82
CA ASN A 257 -12.91 7.51 26.85
C ASN A 257 -13.72 6.45 26.06
N CYS A 258 -13.06 5.60 25.28
CA CYS A 258 -13.67 4.58 24.41
C CYS A 258 -13.12 3.16 24.67
N LYS A 259 -12.36 2.93 25.74
CA LYS A 259 -11.80 1.60 26.03
C LYS A 259 -12.90 0.65 26.47
N VAL A 260 -12.87 -0.58 25.96
CA VAL A 260 -13.73 -1.65 26.48
C VAL A 260 -13.40 -1.87 27.95
N SER A 261 -14.41 -1.74 28.82
CA SER A 261 -14.25 -1.92 30.26
C SER A 261 -13.92 -3.38 30.60
N ALA A 262 -12.64 -3.68 30.82
CA ALA A 262 -12.21 -5.01 31.23
C ALA A 262 -12.54 -5.24 32.72
N LYS A 263 -13.03 -6.45 33.03
CA LYS A 263 -13.21 -6.93 34.41
C LYS A 263 -11.95 -7.62 34.97
N ASP A 264 -10.92 -7.76 34.15
CA ASP A 264 -9.62 -8.37 34.46
C ASP A 264 -8.49 -7.62 33.72
N GLU A 265 -7.26 -7.79 34.21
CA GLU A 265 -5.97 -7.29 33.68
C GLU A 265 -5.58 -5.82 34.02
N SER A 266 -5.16 -5.69 35.28
CA SER A 266 -3.91 -5.06 35.76
C SER A 266 -3.48 -3.65 35.32
N THR A 267 -3.47 -2.75 36.32
CA THR A 267 -2.46 -1.70 36.53
C THR A 267 -1.97 -0.92 35.31
N ALA A 268 -2.68 0.19 35.00
CA ALA A 268 -2.09 1.28 34.25
C ALA A 268 -0.77 1.73 34.91
N ALA A 269 0.28 1.90 34.11
CA ALA A 269 1.48 2.57 34.57
C ALA A 269 1.17 4.05 34.87
N ALA A 270 2.03 4.71 35.64
CA ALA A 270 1.98 6.17 35.72
C ALA A 270 2.34 6.72 34.33
N PRO A 271 1.60 7.72 33.80
CA PRO A 271 1.76 8.18 32.43
C PRO A 271 3.21 8.59 32.17
N ALA A 272 3.88 7.86 31.27
CA ALA A 272 5.22 8.20 30.85
C ALA A 272 5.23 9.62 30.26
N THR A 273 6.27 10.40 30.55
CA THR A 273 6.44 11.71 29.94
C THR A 273 6.53 11.54 28.43
N ARG A 274 5.55 12.09 27.69
CA ARG A 274 5.46 12.00 26.23
C ARG A 274 6.80 12.41 25.61
N LYS A 275 7.48 11.43 25.01
CA LYS A 275 8.73 11.64 24.28
C LYS A 275 8.39 12.25 22.92
N PRO A 276 9.09 13.30 22.46
CA PRO A 276 8.86 13.87 21.13
C PRO A 276 9.08 12.86 20.01
N GLU A 277 8.19 12.90 19.01
CA GLU A 277 8.28 12.14 17.76
C GLU A 277 9.07 12.90 16.68
N LEU A 278 9.63 14.07 17.03
CA LEU A 278 10.40 14.94 16.14
C LEU A 278 11.86 15.05 16.55
N TRP A 279 12.75 15.07 15.55
CA TRP A 279 14.16 15.39 15.77
C TRP A 279 14.40 16.87 16.00
N LYS A 280 15.35 17.16 16.89
CA LYS A 280 15.90 18.51 17.05
C LYS A 280 16.84 18.83 15.90
N ARG A 281 17.02 20.13 15.63
CA ARG A 281 17.89 20.67 14.58
C ARG A 281 19.29 20.03 14.55
N ASP A 282 19.92 19.87 15.71
CA ASP A 282 21.26 19.29 15.83
C ASP A 282 21.32 17.82 15.42
N GLU A 283 20.22 17.07 15.59
CA GLU A 283 20.12 15.69 15.11
C GLU A 283 19.90 15.62 13.60
N VAL A 284 19.06 16.50 13.04
CA VAL A 284 18.86 16.62 11.59
C VAL A 284 20.18 16.93 10.88
N GLU A 285 20.92 17.93 11.36
CA GLU A 285 22.21 18.34 10.80
C GLU A 285 23.28 17.25 10.97
N ARG A 286 23.34 16.57 12.12
CA ARG A 286 24.28 15.44 12.36
C ARG A 286 24.02 14.25 11.45
N ARG A 287 22.78 14.04 11.00
CA ARG A 287 22.39 12.99 10.06
C ARG A 287 22.59 13.37 8.59
N GLY A 288 23.18 14.54 8.32
CA GLY A 288 23.56 15.01 6.99
C GLY A 288 22.45 15.75 6.22
N PHE A 289 21.31 16.02 6.86
CA PHE A 289 20.22 16.80 6.28
C PHE A 289 20.37 18.28 6.60
N GLN A 290 19.98 19.14 5.66
CA GLN A 290 19.92 20.57 5.90
C GLN A 290 18.66 20.89 6.71
N TRP A 291 18.80 21.43 7.93
CA TRP A 291 17.66 21.97 8.67
C TRP A 291 16.96 23.05 7.84
N ARG A 292 15.65 22.91 7.63
CA ARG A 292 14.84 23.81 6.77
C ARG A 292 15.40 23.94 5.34
N GLY A 293 15.90 22.84 4.79
CA GLY A 293 16.49 22.80 3.45
C GLY A 293 15.50 23.14 2.33
N ASN A 294 16.02 23.77 1.27
CA ASN A 294 15.29 24.06 0.04
C ASN A 294 16.07 23.51 -1.17
N SER A 295 15.37 22.81 -2.05
CA SER A 295 15.92 22.26 -3.30
C SER A 295 16.28 23.31 -4.38
N SER A 296 15.97 24.58 -4.14
CA SER A 296 16.20 25.68 -5.09
C SER A 296 16.50 26.97 -4.35
N THR A 297 17.40 27.79 -4.91
CA THR A 297 17.73 29.14 -4.42
C THR A 297 17.58 30.14 -5.57
N PRO A 298 16.71 31.16 -5.47
CA PRO A 298 15.69 31.38 -4.44
C PRO A 298 14.69 30.22 -4.35
N SER A 299 13.91 30.16 -3.26
CA SER A 299 12.93 29.09 -3.06
C SER A 299 11.83 29.19 -4.12
N SER A 300 11.51 28.09 -4.79
CA SER A 300 10.47 28.08 -5.82
C SER A 300 9.05 28.36 -5.28
N HIS A 301 8.91 28.44 -3.95
CA HIS A 301 7.74 28.97 -3.27
C HIS A 301 7.57 30.50 -3.47
N GLU A 302 8.66 31.26 -3.49
CA GLU A 302 8.64 32.73 -3.64
C GLU A 302 7.96 33.13 -4.95
N LEU A 303 8.19 32.33 -6.00
CA LEU A 303 7.62 32.48 -7.35
C LEU A 303 6.13 32.12 -7.48
N LEU A 304 5.46 31.66 -6.41
CA LEU A 304 4.03 31.34 -6.46
C LEU A 304 3.15 32.59 -6.64
N PHE A 305 1.95 32.38 -7.16
CA PHE A 305 0.93 33.41 -7.31
C PHE A 305 0.24 33.72 -5.96
N THR A 306 0.00 35.00 -5.71
CA THR A 306 -0.92 35.48 -4.66
C THR A 306 -2.04 36.24 -5.36
N PRO A 307 -3.33 35.94 -5.10
CA PRO A 307 -4.43 36.69 -5.70
C PRO A 307 -4.42 38.16 -5.26
N SER A 308 -4.72 39.08 -6.18
CA SER A 308 -4.76 40.53 -5.91
C SER A 308 -5.78 40.92 -4.85
N ASN A 309 -6.86 40.14 -4.73
CA ASN A 309 -7.96 40.38 -3.79
C ASN A 309 -7.82 39.55 -2.50
N GLY A 310 -6.65 38.93 -2.28
CA GLY A 310 -6.43 37.98 -1.19
C GLY A 310 -6.94 36.57 -1.47
N PHE A 311 -6.60 35.63 -0.58
CA PHE A 311 -7.12 34.26 -0.61
C PHE A 311 -8.58 34.22 -0.10
N PRO A 312 -9.39 33.22 -0.50
CA PRO A 312 -10.74 33.05 0.02
C PRO A 312 -10.74 32.79 1.54
N GLU A 313 -11.80 33.22 2.24
CA GLU A 313 -11.94 33.08 3.71
C GLU A 313 -12.00 31.62 4.18
N THR A 314 -12.50 30.73 3.32
CA THR A 314 -12.55 29.29 3.52
C THR A 314 -11.98 28.57 2.31
N PHE A 315 -11.24 27.50 2.54
CA PHE A 315 -10.62 26.70 1.49
C PHE A 315 -10.25 25.32 2.02
N SER A 316 -10.54 24.26 1.27
CA SER A 316 -10.08 22.91 1.62
C SER A 316 -9.74 22.13 0.35
N TRP A 317 -8.65 21.36 0.38
CA TRP A 317 -8.44 20.34 -0.64
C TRP A 317 -9.31 19.09 -0.41
N CYS A 318 -9.87 18.90 0.78
CA CYS A 318 -10.79 17.78 1.06
C CYS A 318 -12.21 18.04 0.52
N ASP A 319 -12.55 19.29 0.22
CA ASP A 319 -13.73 19.68 -0.56
C ASP A 319 -13.42 20.94 -1.38
N LYS A 320 -12.96 20.72 -2.61
CA LYS A 320 -12.72 21.78 -3.60
C LYS A 320 -13.76 21.64 -4.71
N ASP A 321 -14.68 22.59 -4.77
CA ASP A 321 -15.77 22.63 -5.76
C ASP A 321 -16.63 21.35 -5.77
N GLY A 322 -16.85 20.74 -4.59
CA GLY A 322 -17.58 19.48 -4.43
C GLY A 322 -16.74 18.21 -4.67
N LYS A 323 -15.44 18.34 -4.96
CA LYS A 323 -14.52 17.22 -5.20
C LYS A 323 -13.43 17.14 -4.14
N SER A 324 -13.26 15.96 -3.54
CA SER A 324 -12.18 15.70 -2.59
C SER A 324 -10.87 15.34 -3.29
N TYR A 325 -9.80 16.02 -2.92
CA TYR A 325 -8.40 15.75 -3.30
C TYR A 325 -7.57 15.20 -2.14
N CYS A 326 -8.21 14.98 -0.99
CA CYS A 326 -7.63 14.29 0.15
C CYS A 326 -7.69 12.77 -0.09
N THR A 327 -6.58 12.05 0.13
CA THR A 327 -6.53 10.58 0.14
C THR A 327 -7.15 9.99 1.43
N VAL A 328 -7.01 8.69 1.67
CA VAL A 328 -7.50 8.03 2.90
C VAL A 328 -6.86 8.61 4.17
N SER A 329 -7.63 8.64 5.27
CA SER A 329 -7.06 8.85 6.61
C SER A 329 -6.17 7.67 7.01
N VAL A 330 -5.18 7.89 7.88
CA VAL A 330 -4.19 6.87 8.29
C VAL A 330 -4.07 6.79 9.81
N ASN A 331 -3.59 5.66 10.32
CA ASN A 331 -3.26 5.49 11.74
C ASN A 331 -1.82 4.96 11.91
N GLN A 332 -0.98 5.72 12.60
CA GLN A 332 0.40 5.40 12.90
C GLN A 332 0.57 4.52 14.16
N HIS A 333 -0.45 4.48 15.03
CA HIS A 333 -0.36 3.83 16.34
C HIS A 333 -0.73 2.35 16.31
N ILE A 334 -1.05 1.78 15.15
CA ILE A 334 -1.50 0.40 15.01
C ILE A 334 -0.77 -0.29 13.85
N PRO A 335 -0.47 -1.60 13.94
CA PRO A 335 -0.93 -2.58 14.93
C PRO A 335 -0.28 -2.51 16.33
N GLN A 336 0.81 -1.75 16.48
CA GLN A 336 1.41 -1.32 17.75
C GLN A 336 1.90 0.13 17.64
N TYR A 337 2.24 0.77 18.77
CA TYR A 337 2.70 2.17 18.77
C TYR A 337 3.98 2.37 17.95
N CYS A 338 3.98 3.42 17.12
CA CYS A 338 5.13 3.88 16.36
C CYS A 338 5.04 5.40 16.11
N GLY A 339 6.00 6.17 16.62
CA GLY A 339 6.10 7.63 16.46
C GLY A 339 6.56 8.04 15.05
N SER A 340 5.74 7.76 14.04
CA SER A 340 6.06 7.95 12.61
C SER A 340 5.35 9.14 11.96
N CYS A 341 4.84 10.09 12.75
CA CYS A 341 4.07 11.25 12.29
C CYS A 341 4.78 12.06 11.21
N TRP A 342 6.11 12.21 11.35
CA TRP A 342 6.99 12.88 10.40
C TRP A 342 6.93 12.26 8.99
N ALA A 343 6.73 10.94 8.91
CA ALA A 343 6.58 10.20 7.67
C ALA A 343 5.11 10.19 7.20
N GLN A 344 4.15 10.02 8.11
CA GLN A 344 2.72 9.99 7.78
C GLN A 344 2.23 11.35 7.24
N GLY A 345 2.56 12.46 7.91
CA GLY A 345 2.19 13.81 7.49
C GLY A 345 2.82 14.20 6.14
N SER A 346 4.11 13.89 5.93
CA SER A 346 4.79 14.16 4.66
C SER A 346 4.29 13.28 3.51
N MET A 347 4.17 11.97 3.70
CA MET A 347 3.69 11.08 2.63
C MET A 347 2.21 11.30 2.30
N SER A 348 1.38 11.65 3.28
CA SER A 348 -0.03 12.01 3.03
C SER A 348 -0.14 13.31 2.23
N ALA A 349 0.61 14.35 2.61
CA ALA A 349 0.64 15.61 1.86
C ALA A 349 1.12 15.40 0.42
N LEU A 350 2.15 14.58 0.19
CA LEU A 350 2.62 14.26 -1.16
C LEU A 350 1.61 13.43 -1.97
N ALA A 351 0.90 12.49 -1.33
CA ALA A 351 -0.17 11.71 -1.96
C ALA A 351 -1.35 12.60 -2.40
N ASP A 352 -1.78 13.54 -1.55
CA ASP A 352 -2.81 14.54 -1.91
C ASP A 352 -2.33 15.38 -3.11
N ARG A 353 -1.06 15.81 -3.12
CA ARG A 353 -0.48 16.57 -4.24
C ARG A 353 -0.42 15.78 -5.55
N ILE A 354 -0.22 14.47 -5.49
CA ILE A 354 -0.33 13.57 -6.65
C ILE A 354 -1.79 13.52 -7.11
N LYS A 355 -2.76 13.34 -6.20
CA LYS A 355 -4.20 13.36 -6.51
C LYS A 355 -4.63 14.69 -7.15
N ILE A 356 -4.10 15.82 -6.68
CA ILE A 356 -4.29 17.16 -7.29
C ILE A 356 -3.71 17.23 -8.70
N ALA A 357 -2.45 16.78 -8.89
CA ALA A 357 -1.81 16.77 -10.21
C ALA A 357 -2.55 15.89 -11.23
N ARG A 358 -3.22 14.83 -10.75
CA ARG A 358 -4.07 13.93 -11.54
C ARG A 358 -5.52 14.41 -11.66
N LYS A 359 -5.86 15.60 -11.16
CA LYS A 359 -7.25 16.13 -11.11
C LYS A 359 -8.26 15.19 -10.43
N ALA A 360 -7.77 14.32 -9.54
CA ALA A 360 -8.50 13.18 -8.97
C ALA A 360 -9.19 12.31 -10.05
N GLU A 361 -8.44 11.99 -11.11
CA GLU A 361 -8.73 10.94 -12.09
C GLU A 361 -8.11 9.61 -11.63
N GLY A 362 -8.79 8.49 -11.90
CA GLY A 362 -8.38 7.16 -11.45
C GLY A 362 -8.39 6.96 -9.94
N ILE A 363 -7.92 5.80 -9.49
CA ILE A 363 -7.82 5.44 -8.07
C ILE A 363 -6.76 6.25 -7.35
N ASP A 364 -6.95 6.52 -6.07
CA ASP A 364 -5.98 7.23 -5.24
C ASP A 364 -4.67 6.42 -5.12
N ILE A 365 -3.53 7.11 -5.14
CA ILE A 365 -2.20 6.52 -4.94
C ILE A 365 -1.80 6.74 -3.49
N GLN A 366 -1.64 5.65 -2.73
CA GLN A 366 -1.15 5.71 -1.35
C GLN A 366 0.33 5.33 -1.29
N LEU A 367 1.15 6.21 -0.73
CA LEU A 367 2.60 6.06 -0.67
C LEU A 367 3.02 5.21 0.55
N SER A 368 4.04 4.37 0.38
CA SER A 368 4.53 3.49 1.44
C SER A 368 5.39 4.25 2.45
N VAL A 369 4.79 4.62 3.58
CA VAL A 369 5.52 5.06 4.78
C VAL A 369 6.51 3.98 5.25
N GLN A 370 6.20 2.69 5.07
CA GLN A 370 7.10 1.60 5.49
C GLN A 370 8.39 1.56 4.67
N HIS A 371 8.35 1.79 3.35
CA HIS A 371 9.57 1.92 2.54
C HIS A 371 10.43 3.11 3.04
N LEU A 372 9.82 4.26 3.33
CA LEU A 372 10.53 5.40 3.93
C LEU A 372 11.13 5.05 5.30
N MET A 373 10.50 4.20 6.11
CA MET A 373 11.05 3.75 7.41
C MET A 373 12.13 2.66 7.29
N ASN A 374 12.08 1.83 6.25
CA ASN A 374 13.07 0.77 5.99
C ASN A 374 14.35 1.33 5.36
N CYS A 375 14.21 2.31 4.45
CA CYS A 375 15.30 2.83 3.62
C CYS A 375 15.65 4.31 3.85
N GLY A 376 14.75 5.09 4.43
CA GLY A 376 15.01 6.48 4.77
C GLY A 376 15.98 6.62 5.93
N THR A 377 16.95 7.50 5.77
CA THR A 377 17.79 7.98 6.90
C THR A 377 17.09 9.08 7.72
N ALA A 378 15.86 9.43 7.37
CA ALA A 378 15.09 10.59 7.84
C ALA A 378 14.25 10.38 9.13
N GLY A 379 14.19 9.15 9.67
CA GLY A 379 13.49 8.86 10.91
C GLY A 379 13.31 7.38 11.20
N THR A 380 12.71 7.07 12.36
CA THR A 380 12.26 5.73 12.77
C THR A 380 10.94 5.85 13.56
N CYS A 381 10.45 4.77 14.18
CA CYS A 381 9.38 4.82 15.19
C CYS A 381 9.76 5.60 16.47
N GLN A 382 11.03 5.96 16.65
CA GLN A 382 11.54 6.80 17.73
C GLN A 382 11.56 8.30 17.37
N GLY A 383 11.00 8.66 16.22
CA GLY A 383 10.90 10.00 15.69
C GLY A 383 11.74 10.26 14.43
N GLY A 384 11.53 11.41 13.81
CA GLY A 384 12.15 11.81 12.54
C GLY A 384 11.86 13.26 12.19
N GLU A 385 12.02 13.64 10.93
CA GLU A 385 11.73 15.02 10.49
C GLU A 385 11.16 15.10 9.05
N PRO A 386 10.07 15.86 8.78
CA PRO A 386 9.43 15.91 7.47
C PRO A 386 10.29 16.47 6.31
N ASN A 387 11.15 17.46 6.54
CA ASN A 387 12.04 18.00 5.51
C ASN A 387 13.13 16.99 5.13
N ALA A 388 13.69 16.27 6.11
CA ALA A 388 14.59 15.15 5.89
C ALA A 388 13.95 14.05 5.01
N ALA A 389 12.66 13.75 5.20
CA ALA A 389 11.94 12.78 4.37
C ALA A 389 11.92 13.18 2.89
N TYR A 390 11.64 14.45 2.58
CA TYR A 390 11.68 14.95 1.20
C TYR A 390 13.09 15.17 0.66
N GLN A 391 14.07 15.52 1.50
CA GLN A 391 15.49 15.56 1.11
C GLN A 391 15.96 14.18 0.62
N TRP A 392 15.71 13.14 1.42
CA TRP A 392 16.01 11.76 1.05
C TRP A 392 15.25 11.32 -0.21
N LEU A 393 13.95 11.60 -0.29
CA LEU A 393 13.13 11.24 -1.46
C LEU A 393 13.62 11.95 -2.74
N LYS A 394 14.09 13.20 -2.63
CA LYS A 394 14.72 13.93 -3.74
C LYS A 394 16.06 13.33 -4.13
N GLU A 395 16.91 12.98 -3.15
CA GLU A 395 18.22 12.35 -3.41
C GLU A 395 18.06 11.02 -4.15
N ILE A 396 17.13 10.14 -3.75
CA ILE A 396 16.88 8.89 -4.48
C ILE A 396 16.25 9.13 -5.86
N SER A 397 15.33 10.10 -5.98
CA SER A 397 14.65 10.46 -7.24
C SER A 397 15.63 10.94 -8.31
N ASP A 398 16.68 11.66 -7.91
CA ASP A 398 17.68 12.18 -8.84
C ASP A 398 18.83 11.20 -9.10
N LYS A 399 19.22 10.38 -8.11
CA LYS A 399 20.27 9.35 -8.30
C LYS A 399 19.81 8.14 -9.10
N THR A 400 18.58 7.67 -8.86
CA THR A 400 18.10 6.36 -9.36
C THR A 400 17.02 6.47 -10.43
N GLY A 401 16.36 7.63 -10.55
CA GLY A 401 15.14 7.80 -11.34
C GLY A 401 13.88 7.19 -10.70
N SER A 402 14.02 6.42 -9.62
CA SER A 402 12.93 5.83 -8.84
C SER A 402 12.68 6.62 -7.56
N GLY A 403 11.45 6.59 -7.06
CA GLY A 403 11.04 7.26 -5.82
C GLY A 403 10.40 6.32 -4.80
N ILE A 404 9.49 6.86 -3.97
CA ILE A 404 8.83 6.11 -2.91
C ILE A 404 7.80 5.14 -3.51
N SER A 405 7.79 3.89 -3.04
CA SER A 405 6.87 2.84 -3.51
C SER A 405 5.46 3.02 -2.95
N TYR A 406 4.49 2.25 -3.43
CA TYR A 406 3.10 2.32 -2.97
C TYR A 406 2.81 1.34 -1.83
N THR A 407 1.78 1.61 -1.04
CA THR A 407 1.39 0.78 0.12
C THR A 407 1.06 -0.67 -0.28
N THR A 408 0.61 -0.90 -1.50
CA THR A 408 0.37 -2.23 -2.10
C THR A 408 1.64 -2.97 -2.54
N GLY A 409 2.81 -2.39 -2.30
CA GLY A 409 4.12 -3.01 -2.41
C GLY A 409 4.84 -3.19 -1.07
N GLN A 410 4.60 -2.29 -0.12
CA GLN A 410 5.03 -2.37 1.28
C GLN A 410 3.96 -1.72 2.19
N PRO A 411 3.16 -2.51 2.92
CA PRO A 411 2.13 -1.98 3.81
C PRO A 411 2.78 -1.39 5.07
N TYR A 412 2.06 -0.50 5.75
CA TYR A 412 2.52 0.03 7.03
C TYR A 412 2.41 -1.05 8.12
N LEU A 413 3.52 -1.32 8.81
CA LEU A 413 3.59 -2.35 9.86
C LEU A 413 3.82 -1.77 11.26
N ALA A 414 3.93 -0.45 11.41
CA ALA A 414 4.30 0.23 12.65
C ALA A 414 5.59 -0.32 13.29
N CYS A 415 6.61 -0.56 12.45
CA CYS A 415 7.92 -1.05 12.86
C CYS A 415 9.05 -0.33 12.11
N SER A 416 10.18 -0.17 12.77
CA SER A 416 11.47 0.21 12.16
C SER A 416 12.59 -0.69 12.69
N LYS A 417 13.81 -0.53 12.16
CA LYS A 417 15.00 -1.33 12.53
C LYS A 417 15.40 -1.30 14.02
N ASP A 418 14.87 -0.33 14.77
CA ASP A 418 15.05 -0.09 16.21
C ASP A 418 13.77 -0.42 17.03
N SER A 419 12.76 -1.04 16.42
CA SER A 419 11.56 -1.53 17.10
C SER A 419 11.75 -2.96 17.63
N ASP A 420 11.56 -3.14 18.94
CA ASP A 420 11.62 -4.44 19.63
C ASP A 420 10.26 -4.87 20.24
N ALA A 421 9.23 -4.03 20.10
CA ALA A 421 7.87 -4.28 20.57
C ALA A 421 7.06 -5.19 19.63
N GLY A 422 6.08 -5.91 20.19
CA GLY A 422 5.12 -6.72 19.44
C GLY A 422 5.78 -7.72 18.49
N PHE A 423 5.27 -7.80 17.25
CA PHE A 423 5.86 -8.67 16.22
C PHE A 423 7.09 -8.09 15.54
N CYS A 424 7.47 -6.81 15.77
CA CYS A 424 8.64 -6.20 15.12
C CYS A 424 9.94 -6.94 15.46
N LYS A 425 10.00 -7.54 16.66
CA LYS A 425 11.19 -8.22 17.17
C LYS A 425 11.61 -9.40 16.29
N GLY A 426 12.79 -9.26 15.68
CA GLY A 426 13.37 -10.29 14.81
C GLY A 426 12.84 -10.28 13.37
N VAL A 427 12.08 -9.26 12.98
CA VAL A 427 11.70 -9.01 11.58
C VAL A 427 12.75 -8.10 10.94
N ASP A 428 13.14 -8.40 9.70
CA ASP A 428 14.11 -7.61 8.96
C ASP A 428 13.44 -6.37 8.32
N PHE A 429 13.82 -5.19 8.80
CA PHE A 429 13.43 -3.88 8.24
C PHE A 429 14.60 -3.14 7.57
N SER A 430 15.69 -3.84 7.25
CA SER A 430 16.83 -3.25 6.51
C SER A 430 16.45 -2.87 5.08
N CYS A 431 17.20 -1.96 4.45
CA CYS A 431 16.90 -1.51 3.09
C CYS A 431 17.31 -2.55 2.03
N THR A 432 16.45 -3.54 1.81
CA THR A 432 16.57 -4.55 0.75
C THR A 432 15.50 -4.33 -0.31
N ALA A 433 15.66 -4.91 -1.51
CA ALA A 433 14.63 -4.85 -2.55
C ALA A 433 13.27 -5.37 -2.05
N GLU A 434 13.26 -6.40 -1.19
CA GLU A 434 12.02 -6.95 -0.59
C GLU A 434 11.37 -5.96 0.39
N ASN A 435 12.17 -5.21 1.15
CA ASN A 435 11.72 -4.15 2.05
C ASN A 435 11.43 -2.80 1.37
N VAL A 436 11.66 -2.69 0.06
CA VAL A 436 11.29 -1.57 -0.82
C VAL A 436 9.95 -1.83 -1.52
N GLN A 437 9.82 -3.01 -2.13
CA GLN A 437 8.62 -3.51 -2.80
C GLN A 437 8.71 -5.04 -2.88
N ARG A 438 7.71 -5.76 -2.38
CA ARG A 438 7.62 -7.22 -2.59
C ARG A 438 6.28 -7.68 -3.14
N THR A 439 6.30 -8.89 -3.68
CA THR A 439 5.15 -9.78 -3.80
C THR A 439 5.48 -11.11 -3.13
N CYS A 440 4.48 -11.82 -2.63
CA CYS A 440 4.62 -13.17 -2.07
C CYS A 440 3.68 -14.12 -2.79
N ALA A 441 4.25 -14.93 -3.67
CA ALA A 441 3.49 -15.77 -4.57
C ALA A 441 2.79 -16.94 -3.87
N THR A 442 1.76 -17.45 -4.52
CA THR A 442 0.99 -18.62 -4.06
C THR A 442 1.86 -19.90 -3.92
N PHE A 443 1.44 -20.81 -3.02
CA PHE A 443 2.01 -22.15 -2.77
C PHE A 443 3.38 -22.22 -2.09
N GLY A 444 3.63 -21.41 -1.05
CA GLY A 444 4.83 -21.53 -0.20
C GLY A 444 6.13 -21.09 -0.87
N LYS A 445 6.04 -20.40 -2.01
CA LYS A 445 7.14 -19.63 -2.59
C LYS A 445 7.54 -18.52 -1.61
N LYS A 446 8.84 -18.21 -1.55
CA LYS A 446 9.33 -17.04 -0.81
C LYS A 446 8.83 -15.76 -1.48
N CYS A 447 8.70 -14.70 -0.68
CA CYS A 447 8.51 -13.35 -1.19
C CYS A 447 9.70 -12.93 -2.07
N VAL A 448 9.44 -12.05 -3.03
CA VAL A 448 10.42 -11.58 -4.02
C VAL A 448 10.42 -10.05 -4.03
N GLY A 449 11.61 -9.47 -3.82
CA GLY A 449 11.84 -8.04 -4.00
C GLY A 449 11.87 -7.64 -5.48
N MET A 450 11.30 -6.48 -5.82
CA MET A 450 11.13 -6.06 -7.21
C MET A 450 12.20 -5.07 -7.67
N ALA A 451 12.75 -5.26 -8.88
CA ALA A 451 13.73 -4.35 -9.50
C ALA A 451 13.09 -3.03 -9.97
N LYS A 452 11.82 -3.11 -10.40
CA LYS A 452 11.00 -1.98 -10.85
C LYS A 452 9.65 -2.11 -10.17
N TYR A 453 9.12 -0.99 -9.67
CA TYR A 453 7.91 -0.98 -8.87
C TYR A 453 7.14 0.34 -9.04
N PRO A 454 5.81 0.34 -8.85
CA PRO A 454 5.01 1.56 -8.88
C PRO A 454 5.52 2.53 -7.82
N ASN A 455 5.89 3.74 -8.23
CA ASN A 455 6.54 4.70 -7.33
C ASN A 455 6.20 6.15 -7.69
N ALA A 456 6.53 7.07 -6.78
CA ALA A 456 6.40 8.51 -6.98
C ALA A 456 7.70 9.26 -6.62
N THR A 457 8.13 10.14 -7.51
CA THR A 457 9.36 10.96 -7.38
C THR A 457 9.03 12.44 -7.10
N VAL A 458 9.97 13.18 -6.50
CA VAL A 458 9.80 14.61 -6.20
C VAL A 458 10.70 15.49 -7.07
N ALA A 459 10.14 16.60 -7.56
CA ALA A 459 10.84 17.56 -8.42
C ALA A 459 11.61 18.57 -7.59
N LYS A 460 10.93 19.13 -6.57
CA LYS A 460 11.41 20.14 -5.65
C LYS A 460 10.80 19.88 -4.27
N TYR A 461 11.53 20.27 -3.24
CA TYR A 461 11.07 20.39 -1.85
C TYR A 461 11.55 21.71 -1.25
N GLY A 462 10.93 22.10 -0.14
CA GLY A 462 11.37 23.25 0.64
C GLY A 462 10.66 23.39 1.99
N SER A 463 11.02 24.45 2.69
CA SER A 463 10.44 24.87 3.96
C SER A 463 9.83 26.27 3.85
N ILE A 464 8.77 26.52 4.60
CA ILE A 464 8.07 27.81 4.74
C ILE A 464 7.67 28.03 6.19
N GLN A 465 7.43 29.28 6.57
CA GLN A 465 7.02 29.66 7.92
C GLN A 465 6.02 30.82 7.85
N GLY A 466 5.10 30.92 8.81
CA GLY A 466 4.10 31.97 8.88
C GLY A 466 2.88 31.75 7.98
N LYS A 467 1.75 32.31 8.43
CA LYS A 467 0.42 32.15 7.81
C LYS A 467 0.41 32.38 6.30
N ASP A 468 0.91 33.52 5.83
CA ASP A 468 0.77 33.93 4.42
C ASP A 468 1.52 32.98 3.47
N ALA A 469 2.70 32.51 3.87
CA ALA A 469 3.47 31.52 3.11
C ALA A 469 2.74 30.16 3.08
N MET A 470 2.19 29.72 4.21
CA MET A 470 1.39 28.49 4.28
C MET A 470 0.15 28.56 3.38
N MET A 471 -0.64 29.64 3.46
CA MET A 471 -1.80 29.85 2.59
C MET A 471 -1.39 29.83 1.11
N LYS A 472 -0.31 30.55 0.77
CA LYS A 472 0.21 30.63 -0.61
C LYS A 472 0.64 29.27 -1.17
N GLU A 473 1.36 28.47 -0.39
CA GLU A 473 1.79 27.13 -0.81
C GLU A 473 0.59 26.18 -0.94
N ILE A 474 -0.29 26.15 0.06
CA ILE A 474 -1.48 25.27 0.06
C ILE A 474 -2.39 25.60 -1.12
N PHE A 475 -2.72 26.87 -1.34
CA PHE A 475 -3.62 27.31 -2.42
C PHE A 475 -3.13 26.89 -3.81
N ASN A 476 -1.83 27.07 -4.08
CA ASN A 476 -1.26 26.87 -5.39
C ASN A 476 -0.87 25.41 -5.68
N ARG A 477 -0.46 24.64 -4.65
CA ARG A 477 0.25 23.36 -4.85
C ARG A 477 -0.27 22.19 -4.04
N GLY A 478 -1.22 22.37 -3.12
CA GLY A 478 -1.77 21.28 -2.30
C GLY A 478 -1.26 21.25 -0.86
N PRO A 479 -1.76 20.30 -0.04
CA PRO A 479 -1.43 20.19 1.39
C PRO A 479 0.06 20.20 1.72
N ILE A 480 0.41 20.58 2.95
CA ILE A 480 1.80 20.67 3.46
C ILE A 480 1.93 19.94 4.78
N ALA A 481 3.12 19.41 5.08
CA ALA A 481 3.41 18.86 6.40
C ALA A 481 3.83 19.98 7.35
N CYS A 482 3.38 19.97 8.61
CA CYS A 482 3.82 20.94 9.62
C CYS A 482 4.05 20.26 10.97
N ASN A 483 4.95 20.83 11.77
CA ASN A 483 5.16 20.42 13.15
C ASN A 483 4.20 21.16 14.09
N VAL A 484 3.72 20.48 15.13
CA VAL A 484 2.80 20.99 16.16
C VAL A 484 3.15 20.40 17.53
N ASP A 485 2.63 21.01 18.59
CA ASP A 485 2.52 20.40 19.92
C ASP A 485 1.25 19.51 19.97
N ALA A 486 1.44 18.21 20.20
CA ALA A 486 0.36 17.23 20.34
C ALA A 486 -0.28 17.19 21.72
N VAL A 487 0.39 17.68 22.78
CA VAL A 487 -0.12 17.56 24.17
C VAL A 487 -1.53 18.15 24.34
N PRO A 488 -1.85 19.35 23.78
CA PRO A 488 -3.19 19.92 23.93
C PRO A 488 -4.28 19.26 23.05
N ILE A 489 -3.95 18.27 22.22
CA ILE A 489 -4.90 17.60 21.32
C ILE A 489 -5.07 16.10 21.57
N LEU A 490 -4.38 15.51 22.56
CA LEU A 490 -4.51 14.07 22.88
C LEU A 490 -5.96 13.66 23.13
N ASN A 491 -6.74 14.52 23.80
CA ASN A 491 -8.16 14.33 24.11
C ASN A 491 -9.12 15.17 23.24
N TYR A 492 -8.66 15.64 22.08
CA TYR A 492 -9.49 16.42 21.16
C TYR A 492 -10.63 15.58 20.56
N THR A 493 -11.85 16.13 20.65
CA THR A 493 -13.08 15.51 20.14
C THR A 493 -13.82 16.39 19.12
N GLY A 494 -13.43 17.66 18.96
CA GLY A 494 -14.05 18.58 18.01
C GLY A 494 -13.87 20.05 18.37
N GLY A 495 -14.21 20.94 17.44
CA GLY A 495 -14.10 22.40 17.62
C GLY A 495 -12.75 22.96 17.17
N ILE A 496 -12.40 24.18 17.61
CA ILE A 496 -11.15 24.86 17.20
C ILE A 496 -10.19 24.93 18.39
N VAL A 497 -9.02 24.32 18.24
CA VAL A 497 -7.96 24.31 19.26
C VAL A 497 -7.29 25.68 19.34
N THR A 498 -7.25 26.27 20.54
CA THR A 498 -6.71 27.62 20.79
C THR A 498 -5.44 27.61 21.67
N ALA A 499 -5.05 26.46 22.22
CA ALA A 499 -3.92 26.30 23.12
C ALA A 499 -2.60 26.81 22.49
N LYS A 500 -1.82 27.55 23.28
CA LYS A 500 -0.55 28.15 22.83
C LYS A 500 0.63 27.34 23.33
N SER A 501 1.57 27.06 22.42
CA SER A 501 2.79 26.29 22.67
C SER A 501 4.00 27.01 22.08
N LYS A 502 5.21 26.61 22.50
CA LYS A 502 6.49 27.15 22.01
C LYS A 502 7.37 26.10 21.34
N ASP A 503 7.22 24.85 21.74
CA ASP A 503 7.91 23.69 21.20
C ASP A 503 6.93 22.85 20.38
N THR A 504 7.45 21.95 19.54
CA THR A 504 6.67 21.00 18.75
C THR A 504 7.21 19.59 18.97
N ASP A 505 6.34 18.59 18.94
CA ASP A 505 6.68 17.20 19.25
C ASP A 505 6.02 16.17 18.31
N HIS A 506 5.20 16.63 17.36
CA HIS A 506 4.43 15.80 16.43
C HIS A 506 4.23 16.48 15.07
N SER A 507 3.99 15.72 14.00
CA SER A 507 3.84 16.23 12.62
C SER A 507 2.51 15.84 11.99
N ILE A 508 1.86 16.82 11.36
CA ILE A 508 0.52 16.72 10.78
C ILE A 508 0.52 17.19 9.31
N SER A 509 -0.60 17.06 8.60
CA SER A 509 -0.77 17.64 7.26
C SER A 509 -1.86 18.71 7.25
N VAL A 510 -1.50 19.96 6.89
CA VAL A 510 -2.45 21.07 6.77
C VAL A 510 -3.06 21.05 5.37
N VAL A 511 -4.38 20.86 5.30
CA VAL A 511 -5.14 20.61 4.06
C VAL A 511 -5.96 21.82 3.58
N GLY A 512 -6.12 22.84 4.43
CA GLY A 512 -6.95 24.00 4.16
C GLY A 512 -7.06 24.94 5.36
N TRP A 513 -8.02 25.86 5.30
CA TRP A 513 -8.33 26.81 6.37
C TRP A 513 -9.81 27.21 6.34
N GLY A 514 -10.24 27.91 7.37
CA GLY A 514 -11.54 28.57 7.44
C GLY A 514 -11.52 29.75 8.39
N THR A 515 -12.67 30.39 8.53
CA THR A 515 -12.90 31.49 9.46
C THR A 515 -14.10 31.14 10.34
N ASP A 516 -13.96 31.36 11.64
CA ASP A 516 -15.03 31.26 12.65
C ASP A 516 -15.38 32.66 13.15
N ASP A 517 -16.66 32.94 13.35
CA ASP A 517 -17.17 34.28 13.73
C ASP A 517 -16.58 34.83 15.04
N LYS A 518 -16.09 33.97 15.94
CA LYS A 518 -15.59 34.32 17.28
C LYS A 518 -14.09 34.13 17.42
N LEU A 519 -13.57 33.02 16.89
CA LEU A 519 -12.18 32.62 17.01
C LEU A 519 -11.32 33.05 15.81
N GLY A 520 -11.96 33.53 14.74
CA GLY A 520 -11.32 34.01 13.53
C GLY A 520 -10.72 32.87 12.71
N PHE A 521 -9.55 33.13 12.12
CA PHE A 521 -8.90 32.19 11.21
C PHE A 521 -8.42 30.91 11.90
N TYR A 522 -8.76 29.76 11.32
CA TYR A 522 -8.28 28.44 11.72
C TYR A 522 -7.77 27.63 10.53
N TRP A 523 -6.81 26.74 10.78
CA TRP A 523 -6.36 25.74 9.83
C TRP A 523 -7.22 24.47 9.91
N GLN A 524 -7.46 23.83 8.77
CA GLN A 524 -8.00 22.47 8.68
C GLN A 524 -6.82 21.49 8.57
N VAL A 525 -6.77 20.50 9.46
CA VAL A 525 -5.59 19.65 9.63
C VAL A 525 -5.98 18.17 9.65
N ARG A 526 -5.27 17.37 8.84
CA ARG A 526 -5.27 15.91 8.88
C ARG A 526 -4.27 15.43 9.93
N ASN A 527 -4.73 14.59 10.84
CA ASN A 527 -3.88 13.86 11.78
C ASN A 527 -3.62 12.42 11.28
N SER A 528 -2.78 11.67 12.00
CA SER A 528 -2.37 10.30 11.67
C SER A 528 -2.68 9.31 12.80
N TRP A 529 -3.73 9.56 13.58
CA TRP A 529 -4.21 8.69 14.67
C TRP A 529 -5.49 7.92 14.31
N GLY A 530 -5.86 7.86 13.04
CA GLY A 530 -7.03 7.13 12.56
C GLY A 530 -8.37 7.84 12.73
N GLU A 531 -9.41 7.29 12.09
CA GLU A 531 -10.71 7.92 11.94
C GLU A 531 -11.59 7.92 13.21
N TYR A 532 -11.16 7.25 14.29
CA TYR A 532 -11.88 7.27 15.57
C TYR A 532 -11.59 8.52 16.42
N TRP A 533 -10.60 9.32 16.01
CA TRP A 533 -10.09 10.45 16.79
C TRP A 533 -10.54 11.77 16.17
N GLY A 534 -10.85 12.77 17.01
CA GLY A 534 -11.21 14.11 16.56
C GLY A 534 -12.40 14.13 15.60
N GLU A 535 -12.27 14.87 14.51
CA GLU A 535 -13.28 15.05 13.45
C GLU A 535 -12.95 14.07 12.30
N GLN A 536 -13.24 12.78 12.47
CA GLN A 536 -12.92 11.68 11.54
C GLN A 536 -11.41 11.60 11.17
N GLY A 537 -10.53 11.78 12.16
CA GLY A 537 -9.07 11.85 11.98
C GLY A 537 -8.54 13.25 11.62
N TYR A 538 -9.40 14.27 11.57
CA TYR A 538 -9.02 15.67 11.34
C TYR A 538 -9.24 16.50 12.62
N PHE A 539 -8.68 17.72 12.63
CA PHE A 539 -8.96 18.73 13.63
C PHE A 539 -8.83 20.14 13.06
N ARG A 540 -9.34 21.11 13.81
CA ARG A 540 -9.21 22.54 13.48
C ARG A 540 -8.39 23.26 14.55
N VAL A 541 -7.49 24.13 14.13
CA VAL A 541 -6.56 24.83 15.04
C VAL A 541 -6.46 26.32 14.68
N GLN A 542 -6.60 27.18 15.67
CA GLN A 542 -6.53 28.64 15.49
C GLN A 542 -5.15 29.07 15.00
N SER A 543 -5.08 30.17 14.25
CA SER A 543 -3.80 30.77 13.85
C SER A 543 -2.86 31.00 15.05
N GLY A 544 -1.61 30.56 14.90
CA GLY A 544 -0.57 30.59 15.93
C GLY A 544 -0.88 29.81 17.22
N ALA A 545 -1.78 28.82 17.20
CA ALA A 545 -1.93 27.82 18.27
C ALA A 545 -1.02 26.59 18.02
N LEU A 546 -0.75 25.78 19.05
CA LEU A 546 0.08 24.56 19.01
C LEU A 546 1.50 24.74 18.42
N ALA A 547 2.06 25.95 18.49
CA ALA A 547 3.28 26.36 17.78
C ALA A 547 3.24 26.20 16.24
N LEU A 548 2.07 25.91 15.66
CA LEU A 548 1.83 25.97 14.21
C LEU A 548 2.14 27.38 13.70
N GLU A 549 2.65 27.47 12.46
CA GLU A 549 3.21 28.67 11.82
C GLU A 549 4.54 29.18 12.41
N GLN A 550 4.94 28.76 13.63
CA GLN A 550 6.16 29.22 14.30
C GLN A 550 7.40 28.37 13.95
N ASP A 551 7.22 27.05 13.79
CA ASP A 551 8.23 26.20 13.16
C ASP A 551 8.04 26.15 11.62
N SER A 552 8.95 25.48 10.92
CA SER A 552 8.86 25.28 9.48
C SER A 552 7.81 24.25 9.09
N CYS A 553 6.86 24.67 8.27
CA CYS A 553 6.06 23.77 7.44
C CYS A 553 6.82 23.40 6.16
N ILE A 554 6.61 22.18 5.68
CA ILE A 554 7.42 21.53 4.67
C ILE A 554 6.56 21.13 3.48
N TRP A 555 7.04 21.40 2.27
CA TRP A 555 6.35 21.10 1.02
C TRP A 555 7.26 20.33 0.04
N ALA A 556 6.64 19.54 -0.83
CA ALA A 556 7.28 18.94 -1.99
C ALA A 556 6.34 18.97 -3.20
N THR A 557 6.88 18.97 -4.42
CA THR A 557 6.10 18.87 -5.66
C THR A 557 6.41 17.55 -6.37
N PRO A 558 5.41 16.76 -6.78
CA PRO A 558 5.66 15.54 -7.55
C PRO A 558 6.36 15.84 -8.89
N LYS A 559 7.21 14.91 -9.34
CA LYS A 559 7.93 14.96 -10.63
C LYS A 559 7.27 13.99 -11.61
N ASP A 560 7.33 12.71 -11.29
CA ASP A 560 6.68 11.61 -12.01
C ASP A 560 6.14 10.59 -11.00
N PHE A 561 5.15 9.81 -11.43
CA PHE A 561 4.53 8.74 -10.65
C PHE A 561 3.90 7.70 -11.57
N THR A 562 3.85 6.44 -11.16
CA THR A 562 3.16 5.36 -11.91
C THR A 562 1.64 5.50 -11.78
N ALA A 563 0.92 5.59 -12.91
CA ALA A 563 -0.55 5.70 -12.90
C ALA A 563 -1.21 5.21 -14.20
N PRO A 564 -2.48 4.76 -14.19
CA PRO A 564 -3.19 4.26 -15.37
C PRO A 564 -3.24 5.22 -16.56
N GLU A 565 -3.31 6.52 -16.30
CA GLU A 565 -3.33 7.57 -17.34
C GLU A 565 -1.93 7.94 -17.87
N ARG A 566 -0.87 7.24 -17.45
CA ARG A 566 0.52 7.44 -17.88
C ARG A 566 1.08 6.21 -18.59
N VAL A 567 1.98 6.44 -19.55
CA VAL A 567 2.67 5.39 -20.32
C VAL A 567 3.83 4.74 -19.55
N ASN A 568 3.74 4.66 -18.22
CA ASN A 568 4.77 4.15 -17.31
C ASN A 568 4.26 3.01 -16.40
N LEU A 569 3.20 2.32 -16.82
CA LEU A 569 2.68 1.15 -16.13
C LEU A 569 3.68 -0.01 -16.07
N LEU A 570 3.57 -0.78 -15.01
CA LEU A 570 4.31 -2.03 -14.83
C LEU A 570 3.36 -3.21 -14.99
N HIS A 571 3.86 -4.22 -15.68
CA HIS A 571 3.09 -5.40 -16.09
C HIS A 571 3.76 -6.66 -15.53
N CYS A 572 3.90 -6.69 -14.21
CA CYS A 572 4.57 -7.79 -13.54
C CYS A 572 3.60 -8.94 -13.26
N TYR A 573 4.10 -10.17 -13.23
CA TYR A 573 3.33 -11.36 -12.87
C TYR A 573 3.02 -11.38 -11.37
N GLU A 574 2.03 -12.19 -10.94
CA GLU A 574 1.66 -12.36 -9.52
C GLU A 574 2.89 -12.71 -8.66
N ASP A 575 3.72 -13.62 -9.15
CA ASP A 575 4.93 -14.06 -8.46
C ASP A 575 6.15 -13.16 -8.66
N GLY A 576 5.99 -12.03 -9.37
CA GLY A 576 7.04 -11.07 -9.65
C GLY A 576 8.17 -11.59 -10.54
N SER A 577 8.09 -12.81 -11.09
CA SER A 577 9.23 -13.46 -11.75
C SER A 577 9.77 -12.74 -12.99
N ASN A 578 8.97 -11.91 -13.66
CA ASN A 578 9.40 -11.05 -14.77
C ASN A 578 9.89 -9.65 -14.34
N CYS A 579 9.83 -9.32 -13.05
CA CYS A 579 10.21 -8.02 -12.45
C CYS A 579 11.12 -8.14 -11.22
N ALA A 580 11.56 -9.35 -10.89
CA ALA A 580 12.38 -9.65 -9.72
C ALA A 580 13.71 -8.88 -9.74
N ALA A 581 14.13 -8.41 -8.57
CA ALA A 581 15.50 -7.96 -8.37
C ALA A 581 16.47 -9.13 -8.57
N ALA A 582 17.60 -8.87 -9.24
CA ALA A 582 18.68 -9.86 -9.31
C ALA A 582 19.15 -10.21 -7.90
N VAL A 583 19.57 -11.45 -7.66
CA VAL A 583 19.95 -11.92 -6.31
C VAL A 583 21.19 -11.16 -5.76
N SER A 584 22.00 -10.55 -6.62
CA SER A 584 23.11 -9.64 -6.26
C SER A 584 22.72 -8.16 -6.13
N ALA A 585 21.45 -7.79 -6.35
CA ALA A 585 20.99 -6.39 -6.28
C ALA A 585 20.97 -5.82 -4.85
N THR A 586 21.35 -6.62 -3.85
CA THR A 586 21.84 -6.11 -2.56
C THR A 586 22.90 -5.03 -2.77
N GLU A 587 23.85 -5.16 -3.70
CA GLU A 587 24.86 -4.13 -3.93
C GLU A 587 24.27 -2.86 -4.57
N LEU A 588 23.35 -2.97 -5.54
CA LEU A 588 22.79 -1.81 -6.25
C LEU A 588 21.88 -0.92 -5.38
N VAL A 589 21.30 -1.44 -4.30
CA VAL A 589 20.52 -0.66 -3.32
C VAL A 589 21.38 -0.24 -2.12
N VAL A 590 22.35 -1.06 -1.69
CA VAL A 590 23.18 -0.78 -0.49
C VAL A 590 24.37 0.14 -0.78
N CYS A 591 24.95 0.15 -1.98
CA CYS A 591 26.14 0.97 -2.30
C CYS A 591 25.91 2.50 -2.26
N VAL A 592 24.71 2.99 -1.95
CA VAL A 592 24.43 4.43 -1.74
C VAL A 592 24.51 4.83 -0.25
N ILE A 593 24.60 3.86 0.67
CA ILE A 593 24.31 4.05 2.10
C ILE A 593 25.55 4.39 2.96
N GLU A 594 26.78 4.05 2.52
CA GLU A 594 28.00 4.44 3.25
C GLU A 594 28.72 5.63 2.62
N ARG A 595 28.57 6.83 3.22
CA ARG A 595 29.57 7.89 3.10
C ARG A 595 30.57 7.75 4.25
N PRO A 596 31.88 7.62 4.01
CA PRO A 596 32.86 7.84 5.07
C PRO A 596 32.86 9.32 5.47
N PHE A 597 32.99 9.58 6.78
CA PHE A 597 33.08 10.95 7.32
C PHE A 597 34.29 11.67 6.72
N ALA A 598 34.05 12.78 6.01
CA ALA A 598 35.10 13.60 5.40
C ALA A 598 35.10 15.02 5.98
N GLY A 599 36.10 15.31 6.81
CA GLY A 599 36.34 16.64 7.37
C GLY A 599 37.33 17.47 6.55
N SER A 600 36.84 18.16 5.52
CA SER A 600 37.34 19.45 4.99
C SER A 600 38.83 19.50 4.47
N PRO A 601 39.34 20.59 3.86
CA PRO A 601 39.59 20.51 2.41
C PRO A 601 40.95 21.03 1.91
N ALA A 602 41.49 20.44 0.84
CA ALA A 602 42.45 21.11 -0.05
C ALA A 602 42.54 20.43 -1.42
N CYS A 603 42.28 21.19 -2.50
CA CYS A 603 42.66 20.80 -3.87
C CYS A 603 43.80 21.70 -4.35
N LEU A 604 44.97 21.12 -4.60
CA LEU A 604 46.00 21.69 -5.47
C LEU A 604 46.59 20.59 -6.37
N ARG A 605 47.21 21.01 -7.47
CA ARG A 605 47.33 20.22 -8.72
C ARG A 605 48.48 19.20 -8.74
N SER A 606 48.27 18.19 -9.58
CA SER A 606 49.16 17.21 -10.24
C SER A 606 50.59 17.65 -10.62
N PRO A 607 51.49 16.74 -11.10
CA PRO A 607 51.60 15.28 -10.90
C PRO A 607 53.06 14.79 -10.63
N ALA A 608 53.23 13.46 -10.46
CA ALA A 608 54.27 12.60 -11.08
C ALA A 608 55.01 11.59 -10.16
N SER A 609 55.13 10.36 -10.68
CA SER A 609 56.22 9.38 -10.52
C SER A 609 56.94 9.14 -9.17
N GLY A 610 57.03 7.86 -8.79
CA GLY A 610 58.35 7.23 -8.60
C GLY A 610 58.83 6.93 -7.17
N SER A 611 58.55 5.70 -6.72
CA SER A 611 59.50 4.79 -6.04
C SER A 611 60.34 5.19 -4.81
N SER A 612 60.35 4.24 -3.85
CA SER A 612 61.44 3.89 -2.90
C SER A 612 61.58 4.68 -1.59
N GLY A 613 62.16 4.04 -0.55
CA GLY A 613 62.89 4.78 0.50
C GLY A 613 62.55 4.56 1.99
N MET A 614 62.52 3.31 2.45
CA MET A 614 62.96 2.84 3.80
C MET A 614 63.15 3.80 5.02
N ILE A 615 62.51 3.39 6.14
CA ILE A 615 63.08 3.20 7.51
C ILE A 615 63.42 4.41 8.42
N GLY A 616 62.95 4.31 9.69
CA GLY A 616 63.51 4.98 10.88
C GLY A 616 62.46 5.71 11.74
N SER A 617 61.71 5.05 12.64
CA SER A 617 62.00 4.91 14.09
C SER A 617 62.21 6.25 14.85
N MET A 618 61.62 6.53 16.03
CA MET A 618 61.41 5.61 17.17
C MET A 618 60.50 6.23 18.28
N PHE A 619 60.09 5.39 19.26
CA PHE A 619 59.37 5.69 20.54
C PHE A 619 57.87 6.08 20.45
N GLN A 620 56.93 5.21 20.86
CA GLN A 620 56.50 4.80 22.22
C GLN A 620 55.58 5.85 22.92
N ALA A 621 54.45 5.50 23.55
CA ALA A 621 53.88 4.17 23.89
C ALA A 621 52.34 4.22 24.06
N GLY A 622 51.71 3.03 24.16
CA GLY A 622 50.56 2.86 25.05
C GLY A 622 49.14 2.80 24.46
N TRP A 623 48.84 1.78 23.65
CA TRP A 623 47.45 1.29 23.50
C TRP A 623 47.41 -0.23 23.68
N GLY A 624 46.44 -0.71 24.45
CA GLY A 624 46.22 -2.13 24.71
C GLY A 624 45.17 -2.73 23.77
N VAL A 625 45.45 -3.97 23.34
CA VAL A 625 44.48 -5.03 23.01
C VAL A 625 43.32 -4.68 22.06
N CYS A 626 43.54 -4.91 20.77
CA CYS A 626 42.54 -5.54 19.91
C CYS A 626 43.25 -6.43 18.87
N LEU A 627 43.05 -7.74 18.95
CA LEU A 627 43.37 -8.66 17.86
C LEU A 627 42.22 -9.65 17.69
N GLU A 628 41.72 -9.72 16.45
CA GLU A 628 41.03 -10.83 15.79
C GLU A 628 39.84 -11.54 16.47
N ARG A 629 38.70 -11.53 15.75
CA ARG A 629 37.95 -12.73 15.38
C ARG A 629 36.85 -12.42 14.35
N SER A 630 36.97 -12.99 13.13
CA SER A 630 35.86 -13.68 12.41
C SER A 630 36.10 -13.94 10.90
N VAL A 631 37.21 -14.59 10.54
CA VAL A 631 37.25 -15.44 9.32
C VAL A 631 37.75 -16.82 9.72
N ALA A 632 37.01 -17.85 9.31
CA ALA A 632 37.19 -19.31 9.50
C ALA A 632 36.21 -19.98 10.48
N ARG A 633 35.15 -20.62 9.94
CA ARG A 633 34.47 -21.80 10.50
C ARG A 633 33.44 -22.39 9.51
N THR A 634 33.90 -23.29 8.64
CA THR A 634 33.13 -24.46 8.15
C THR A 634 34.06 -25.43 7.40
N TRP A 635 35.01 -26.02 8.12
CA TRP A 635 35.65 -27.27 7.69
C TRP A 635 36.21 -28.03 8.89
N GLU A 636 35.37 -28.87 9.52
CA GLU A 636 35.78 -30.11 10.20
C GLU A 636 34.57 -30.82 10.83
N SER A 637 33.86 -31.60 10.01
CA SER A 637 33.16 -32.79 10.50
C SER A 637 32.95 -33.75 9.32
N PHE A 638 33.87 -34.68 9.11
CA PHE A 638 33.60 -36.10 8.83
C PHE A 638 34.93 -36.84 8.63
N LYS A 639 35.20 -37.83 9.50
CA LYS A 639 36.30 -38.79 9.30
C LYS A 639 35.88 -39.83 8.23
N LYS A 640 36.85 -40.21 7.39
CA LYS A 640 36.86 -41.37 6.49
C LYS A 640 36.57 -42.70 7.24
N PRO A 641 36.09 -43.78 6.58
CA PRO A 641 36.77 -44.39 5.42
C PRO A 641 35.93 -44.87 4.21
N GLU A 642 36.63 -44.93 3.07
CA GLU A 642 36.64 -45.97 2.01
C GLU A 642 35.38 -46.87 1.83
N ASN A 643 34.77 -47.00 0.64
CA ASN A 643 35.38 -47.59 -0.57
C ASN A 643 34.45 -47.53 -1.82
N HIS A 644 35.02 -47.88 -3.00
CA HIS A 644 34.36 -48.23 -4.28
C HIS A 644 33.60 -47.18 -5.12
N ALA A 645 34.37 -46.51 -5.98
CA ALA A 645 34.40 -46.69 -7.45
C ALA A 645 33.18 -46.37 -8.36
N ASN A 646 33.55 -45.86 -9.55
CA ASN A 646 32.81 -45.73 -10.82
C ASN A 646 31.82 -44.55 -10.96
N ASN A 647 31.78 -43.79 -12.07
CA ASN A 647 32.77 -43.55 -13.13
C ASN A 647 32.31 -42.36 -14.02
N TRP A 648 33.22 -41.84 -14.86
CA TRP A 648 33.00 -41.00 -16.06
C TRP A 648 32.88 -39.47 -15.96
N GLU A 649 33.48 -38.86 -16.99
CA GLU A 649 33.84 -37.46 -17.20
C GLU A 649 32.76 -36.70 -18.01
N GLU A 650 32.69 -35.37 -17.88
CA GLU A 650 32.90 -34.39 -18.97
C GLU A 650 32.46 -32.98 -18.52
N ALA A 651 33.41 -32.04 -18.33
CA ALA A 651 33.12 -30.62 -18.07
C ALA A 651 34.34 -29.69 -18.30
N VAL A 652 34.60 -29.31 -19.56
CA VAL A 652 35.59 -28.31 -20.01
C VAL A 652 35.05 -27.79 -21.36
N SER A 653 34.91 -26.51 -21.71
CA SER A 653 35.06 -25.18 -21.10
C SER A 653 34.22 -24.18 -21.92
N PHE A 654 34.07 -22.91 -21.52
CA PHE A 654 34.36 -21.74 -22.40
C PHE A 654 34.10 -20.36 -21.75
N TRP A 655 35.17 -19.58 -21.65
CA TRP A 655 35.29 -18.11 -21.66
C TRP A 655 36.56 -17.86 -22.51
N ALA A 656 36.77 -16.78 -23.29
CA ALA A 656 35.99 -15.63 -23.73
C ALA A 656 36.74 -15.01 -24.95
N VAL A 657 36.14 -14.07 -25.70
CA VAL A 657 36.82 -12.94 -26.40
C VAL A 657 35.75 -11.89 -26.77
N SER A 658 36.11 -10.59 -26.75
CA SER A 658 35.27 -9.46 -27.16
C SER A 658 35.95 -8.60 -28.26
N PHE A 659 35.15 -7.68 -28.86
CA PHE A 659 35.48 -6.41 -29.55
C PHE A 659 35.32 -6.22 -31.08
N ALA A 660 34.93 -4.97 -31.41
CA ALA A 660 34.73 -4.28 -32.71
C ALA A 660 33.47 -4.69 -33.52
N HIS A 661 32.58 -3.79 -33.99
CA HIS A 661 32.78 -2.40 -34.48
C HIS A 661 31.53 -1.49 -34.26
N GLU A 662 31.62 -0.21 -34.64
CA GLU A 662 30.59 0.83 -34.45
C GLU A 662 30.38 1.66 -35.75
N LEU A 663 29.25 2.40 -35.82
CA LEU A 663 28.91 3.56 -36.66
C LEU A 663 28.21 3.41 -38.03
N ALA A 664 27.45 4.48 -38.35
CA ALA A 664 26.71 4.84 -39.58
C ALA A 664 25.32 4.16 -39.78
N HIS A 665 24.21 4.86 -40.13
CA HIS A 665 23.98 6.28 -40.48
C HIS A 665 22.60 6.81 -39.99
N PHE A 666 22.49 8.13 -39.81
CA PHE A 666 21.22 8.89 -39.83
C PHE A 666 20.64 8.93 -41.26
N GLU A 667 19.31 8.88 -41.42
CA GLU A 667 18.55 9.90 -42.21
C GLU A 667 17.03 9.69 -42.23
N SER A 668 16.32 10.82 -42.29
CA SER A 668 14.95 11.05 -42.77
C SER A 668 14.97 12.48 -43.37
N PRO A 669 14.05 12.96 -44.26
CA PRO A 669 12.59 12.69 -44.23
C PRO A 669 11.85 12.77 -45.62
N LEU A 670 10.51 12.91 -45.55
CA LEU A 670 9.56 13.59 -46.49
C LEU A 670 8.80 12.84 -47.62
N HIS A 671 7.52 13.25 -47.72
CA HIS A 671 6.58 13.22 -48.88
C HIS A 671 6.05 11.87 -49.42
N ASP A 672 4.85 11.78 -50.03
CA ASP A 672 3.59 12.56 -49.97
C ASP A 672 2.44 11.70 -50.61
N ARG A 673 1.17 12.11 -50.42
CA ARG A 673 0.00 11.85 -51.29
C ARG A 673 -0.53 10.43 -51.63
N GLN A 674 -1.75 10.22 -51.11
CA GLN A 674 -3.02 10.00 -51.87
C GLN A 674 -3.35 8.69 -52.63
N HIS A 675 -4.57 8.22 -52.31
CA HIS A 675 -5.61 7.62 -53.18
C HIS A 675 -5.38 6.23 -53.81
N GLY A 676 -6.40 5.36 -53.66
CA GLY A 676 -6.45 4.06 -54.35
C GLY A 676 -7.50 3.12 -53.78
N ARG A 677 -8.77 3.34 -54.14
CA ARG A 677 -9.91 2.46 -53.85
C ARG A 677 -9.71 1.03 -54.38
N ALA A 678 -10.22 0.07 -53.61
CA ALA A 678 -10.95 -1.13 -54.03
C ALA A 678 -10.45 -1.98 -55.22
N MET A 679 -10.18 -3.26 -54.92
CA MET A 679 -10.58 -4.36 -55.79
C MET A 679 -11.05 -5.56 -54.96
N GLU A 680 -12.32 -5.94 -55.14
CA GLU A 680 -12.74 -7.32 -54.88
C GLU A 680 -12.17 -8.22 -55.98
N MET A 681 -11.60 -9.37 -55.62
CA MET A 681 -11.64 -10.54 -56.49
C MET A 681 -11.99 -11.77 -55.66
N SER A 682 -13.20 -12.28 -55.91
CA SER A 682 -13.60 -13.61 -55.49
C SER A 682 -12.99 -14.66 -56.43
N GLN A 683 -12.61 -15.82 -55.91
CA GLN A 683 -12.76 -17.08 -56.64
C GLN A 683 -12.74 -18.29 -55.70
N ARG A 684 -13.64 -19.25 -55.97
CA ARG A 684 -13.78 -20.56 -55.30
C ARG A 684 -13.36 -21.68 -56.26
N ALA A 685 -12.60 -22.65 -55.76
CA ALA A 685 -12.56 -24.07 -56.17
C ALA A 685 -11.85 -24.83 -55.04
N VAL A 686 -12.41 -25.78 -54.26
CA VAL A 686 -13.10 -27.06 -54.56
C VAL A 686 -12.14 -28.24 -54.87
N LEU A 687 -11.66 -28.91 -53.80
CA LEU A 687 -11.63 -30.37 -53.51
C LEU A 687 -11.01 -31.38 -54.54
N PRO A 688 -10.83 -32.71 -54.26
CA PRO A 688 -11.17 -33.56 -53.09
C PRO A 688 -10.12 -34.61 -52.59
N GLY A 689 -10.41 -35.26 -51.43
CA GLY A 689 -10.01 -36.65 -51.06
C GLY A 689 -8.55 -36.89 -50.62
N LEU A 690 -8.16 -37.95 -49.88
CA LEU A 690 -8.79 -39.16 -49.28
C LEU A 690 -7.73 -39.77 -48.28
N ALA A 691 -7.95 -40.66 -47.30
CA ALA A 691 -9.09 -41.49 -46.86
C ALA A 691 -9.07 -41.75 -45.31
N ARG A 692 -9.31 -43.00 -44.85
CA ARG A 692 -9.22 -43.52 -43.46
C ARG A 692 -8.64 -44.96 -43.46
N VAL A 693 -7.92 -45.35 -42.40
CA VAL A 693 -7.80 -46.72 -41.82
C VAL A 693 -7.51 -46.52 -40.31
N LEU A 694 -8.30 -46.89 -39.29
CA LEU A 694 -8.97 -48.12 -38.81
C LEU A 694 -8.14 -49.06 -37.90
N SER A 695 -8.69 -49.33 -36.70
CA SER A 695 -8.50 -50.53 -35.84
C SER A 695 -7.14 -50.73 -35.11
N LYS A 696 -7.02 -51.36 -33.92
CA LYS A 696 -7.96 -51.94 -32.91
C LYS A 696 -7.23 -52.11 -31.53
N PRO A 697 -7.90 -52.51 -30.42
CA PRO A 697 -7.35 -52.51 -29.04
C PRO A 697 -7.00 -53.92 -28.47
N TRP A 698 -6.40 -53.95 -27.26
CA TRP A 698 -6.35 -55.02 -26.22
C TRP A 698 -5.84 -54.40 -24.87
N GLY A 699 -5.87 -55.01 -23.68
CA GLY A 699 -6.39 -56.35 -23.28
C GLY A 699 -6.17 -56.79 -21.81
N SER A 700 -6.80 -56.10 -20.82
CA SER A 700 -7.39 -56.68 -19.56
C SER A 700 -6.61 -57.60 -18.57
N ALA A 701 -6.60 -57.22 -17.27
CA ALA A 701 -6.64 -58.08 -16.05
C ALA A 701 -6.93 -57.16 -14.83
N VAL A 702 -7.99 -57.22 -14.00
CA VAL A 702 -8.71 -58.26 -13.20
C VAL A 702 -8.09 -58.51 -11.80
N GLY A 703 -8.90 -58.31 -10.74
CA GLY A 703 -8.57 -58.53 -9.32
C GLY A 703 -9.20 -57.49 -8.35
N SER A 704 -10.54 -57.37 -8.26
CA SER A 704 -11.43 -58.09 -7.32
C SER A 704 -11.69 -57.41 -5.95
N GLN A 705 -12.87 -56.79 -5.85
CA GLN A 705 -13.79 -56.71 -4.69
C GLN A 705 -13.30 -56.21 -3.31
N ASN A 706 -13.89 -55.09 -2.86
CA ASN A 706 -15.02 -55.18 -1.92
C ASN A 706 -15.86 -53.89 -1.89
N VAL A 707 -17.19 -54.03 -1.86
CA VAL A 707 -18.17 -52.93 -1.76
C VAL A 707 -19.15 -53.26 -0.64
N VAL A 708 -19.41 -52.31 0.26
CA VAL A 708 -20.62 -52.32 1.10
C VAL A 708 -21.38 -51.02 0.88
N HIS A 709 -22.63 -51.15 0.44
CA HIS A 709 -23.52 -50.03 0.15
C HIS A 709 -24.03 -49.33 1.42
N ARG A 710 -24.29 -48.02 1.30
CA ARG A 710 -25.56 -47.44 1.78
C ARG A 710 -26.24 -46.70 0.63
N LYS A 711 -27.45 -47.13 0.30
CA LYS A 711 -28.35 -46.44 -0.64
C LYS A 711 -29.02 -45.27 0.08
N TRP A 712 -29.24 -44.19 -0.65
CA TRP A 712 -30.44 -43.35 -0.50
C TRP A 712 -31.03 -43.14 -1.89
N THR A 713 -32.31 -43.45 -2.05
CA THR A 713 -33.08 -43.24 -3.27
C THR A 713 -34.17 -42.22 -3.01
N LEU A 714 -34.27 -41.22 -3.87
CA LEU A 714 -35.35 -40.24 -3.91
C LEU A 714 -36.29 -40.57 -5.06
N GLN A 715 -37.55 -40.89 -4.73
CA GLN A 715 -38.69 -40.64 -5.61
C GLN A 715 -39.96 -40.66 -4.75
N GLY A 716 -40.84 -39.68 -4.95
CA GLY A 716 -42.03 -39.49 -4.13
C GLY A 716 -43.33 -39.75 -4.88
N SER A 717 -44.38 -39.97 -4.11
CA SER A 717 -45.79 -39.81 -4.49
C SER A 717 -46.55 -39.37 -3.23
N GLY A 718 -47.43 -38.36 -3.37
CA GLY A 718 -48.07 -37.71 -2.21
C GLY A 718 -49.40 -38.35 -1.79
N GLY A 719 -49.90 -37.98 -0.61
CA GLY A 719 -51.25 -38.32 -0.16
C GLY A 719 -51.56 -38.07 1.33
N ASN A 720 -52.19 -36.92 1.60
CA ASN A 720 -53.11 -36.63 2.73
C ASN A 720 -52.65 -36.62 4.22
N LEU A 721 -52.62 -35.39 4.75
CA LEU A 721 -53.32 -34.87 5.96
C LEU A 721 -52.97 -35.33 7.40
N LEU A 722 -53.03 -34.31 8.28
CA LEU A 722 -52.93 -34.30 9.76
C LEU A 722 -51.52 -34.41 10.38
N GLY A 723 -51.29 -33.63 11.44
CA GLY A 723 -50.07 -33.59 12.25
C GLY A 723 -49.62 -32.17 12.57
#